data_AF-A0A967KCR0-F1
#
_entry.id   AF-A0A967KCR0-F1
#
_cell.length_a   1.000
_cell.length_b   1.000
_cell.length_c   1.000
_cell.angle_alpha   90.00
_cell.angle_beta   90.00
_cell.angle_gamma   90.00
#
_symmetry.space_group_name_H-M   'P 1'
#
loop_
_entity.id
_entity.type
_entity.pdbx_description
1 polymer ?
#
loop_
_entity_poly.entity_id
_entity_poly.type
_entity_poly.pdbx_seq_one_letter_code
_entity_poly.pdbx_strand_id
1 'polypeptide(L)'
;KDIGVRAKLSILSVFILIASLVSLSAAQVCNIKVVTDASPDYYDIDSMIHSITGKWPTAAEKCWAMFYFNHIARRQTSPMMIHGLECTDPIRQFNDYGYTMCSTIAGINCSIWDAMGYNVKFWDITLHTVPEVEYDGRWHMYDNSMSALYTLCDDRTIAGVEDIGKDGGCTVSKGRIEPGHIARYHCLNAGSNNGFLTGADCPRDLAQEYRCFKPSGLKYRYYYNNWDRGHRYILNLRDNEVYTRYYRSLGTSNDYYVSNNGKDPEETNTRYKIRGNGIRTYKPVVTADSLPNSAHSISNCKMIKPDAVVPDKVGEIGEVVFQIEGTNVITRLLIKAVLLRKTSADINLLSISTTNGLTWKQVWNNDKTGEIPISLNLVNEVNGSYEVLVKVTLKANTSPSDACLKNIEFETITMLNSKTQPKLLLGKNTVYVGIGDQTGSVVVWPDLQGKNYLPYIFEQENIVSEEKHKGYQGVMHAIEPKKQAYVVFRIDAPGDITRINYGGRFYNRAPESRIELFHSFDFGKTWNNAYSLTRTKPPWDAIHYEIIDNVPTATRSILFKYLLNSSQAGTSACSIYSVRMEVNHKPKNAAFKPLEVTFDWSELQQDYSLVERSHTELIQTVPYKYNINIGGADHPIVNSLRIKLKGDLPNIRYGYSDGKDVGGEKYVSRWVTYGKNLAEGKDYTVSVPSNNKWDAGDPDGNKLTDGIVGPPYAGGIGPRYALCWDKDTNPEITVDLGSPQSCGAFRIHLSAGWPWWDALKGQVQDKVELLTSTDGKNYTSRGYFPINLRRKDLPVNHMMPDDETATGFNYELVPPEPVRARYVRFKITPERTLTVSEVQVLDFIRTKPFDLRIALPDDKHAGTVASKNPAPSL
;
A
#
# COMPACT_ATOMS: atom_id res chain seq x y z
N LYS A 1 7.45 -41.10 76.06
CA LYS A 1 8.21 -42.14 75.32
C LYS A 1 8.99 -41.41 74.23
N ASP A 2 10.31 -41.43 74.40
CA ASP A 2 11.38 -41.22 73.42
C ASP A 2 11.62 -39.84 72.78
N ILE A 3 12.38 -39.04 73.57
CA ILE A 3 13.65 -38.34 73.30
C ILE A 3 13.86 -37.66 71.92
N GLY A 4 14.13 -36.35 71.96
CA GLY A 4 14.82 -35.61 70.89
C GLY A 4 14.85 -34.10 71.11
N VAL A 5 15.65 -33.63 72.07
CA VAL A 5 15.73 -32.24 72.57
C VAL A 5 16.47 -31.29 71.60
N ARG A 6 15.94 -30.05 71.52
CA ARG A 6 16.46 -28.85 70.85
C ARG A 6 17.85 -28.41 71.38
N ALA A 7 18.70 -27.91 70.48
CA ALA A 7 19.67 -26.85 70.82
C ALA A 7 19.96 -25.97 69.60
N LYS A 8 19.94 -24.65 69.83
CA LYS A 8 20.17 -23.56 68.88
C LYS A 8 21.63 -23.51 68.42
N LEU A 9 21.88 -23.21 67.14
CA LEU A 9 23.10 -22.54 66.70
C LEU A 9 22.74 -21.46 65.68
N SER A 10 23.09 -20.22 66.01
CA SER A 10 22.94 -19.03 65.18
C SER A 10 23.95 -19.05 64.04
N ILE A 11 23.51 -18.99 62.78
CA ILE A 11 24.39 -18.76 61.63
C ILE A 11 23.98 -17.44 60.97
N LEU A 12 24.97 -16.55 60.93
CA LEU A 12 24.97 -15.23 60.33
C LEU A 12 25.00 -15.40 58.80
N SER A 13 23.86 -15.21 58.12
CA SER A 13 23.81 -15.25 56.65
C SER A 13 24.28 -13.90 56.08
N VAL A 14 25.48 -13.89 55.52
CA VAL A 14 26.00 -12.80 54.68
C VAL A 14 25.20 -12.78 53.37
N PHE A 15 24.36 -11.77 53.19
CA PHE A 15 23.77 -11.46 51.89
C PHE A 15 24.84 -10.84 50.98
N ILE A 16 25.44 -11.65 50.11
CA ILE A 16 26.19 -11.13 48.97
C ILE A 16 25.16 -10.65 47.95
N LEU A 17 24.92 -9.33 47.96
CA LEU A 17 24.19 -8.65 46.90
C LEU A 17 25.10 -8.64 45.65
N ILE A 18 25.01 -9.67 44.81
CA ILE A 18 25.59 -9.61 43.46
C ILE A 18 24.70 -8.65 42.67
N ALA A 19 25.04 -7.37 42.72
CA ALA A 19 24.60 -6.42 41.70
C ALA A 19 25.29 -6.84 40.41
N SER A 20 24.66 -7.74 39.66
CA SER A 20 24.97 -7.95 38.26
C SER A 20 24.70 -6.61 37.56
N LEU A 21 25.77 -5.84 37.34
CA LEU A 21 25.82 -4.80 36.32
C LEU A 21 25.51 -5.48 35.00
N VAL A 22 24.22 -5.53 34.66
CA VAL A 22 23.79 -5.85 33.31
C VAL A 22 24.31 -4.70 32.46
N SER A 23 25.41 -4.93 31.78
CA SER A 23 25.77 -4.15 30.61
C SER A 23 24.53 -4.15 29.71
N LEU A 24 23.84 -3.01 29.65
CA LEU A 24 22.78 -2.75 28.68
C LEU A 24 23.45 -2.68 27.31
N SER A 25 23.75 -3.84 26.75
CA SER A 25 24.24 -3.95 25.38
C SER A 25 23.15 -3.42 24.46
N ALA A 26 23.47 -2.45 23.61
CA ALA A 26 22.52 -1.89 22.67
C ALA A 26 21.97 -3.00 21.77
N ALA A 27 20.65 -3.16 21.76
CA ALA A 27 19.95 -4.21 21.03
C ALA A 27 19.39 -3.68 19.72
N GLN A 28 19.40 -4.52 18.69
CA GLN A 28 18.66 -4.31 17.46
C GLN A 28 17.53 -5.34 17.41
N VAL A 29 16.30 -4.88 17.25
CA VAL A 29 15.15 -5.75 17.00
C VAL A 29 14.84 -5.66 15.51
N CYS A 30 14.98 -6.78 14.82
CA CYS A 30 14.82 -6.83 13.37
C CYS A 30 13.42 -7.29 12.95
N ASN A 31 13.01 -6.90 11.74
CA ASN A 31 11.82 -7.42 11.06
C ASN A 31 10.52 -7.28 11.89
N ILE A 32 10.33 -6.13 12.52
CA ILE A 32 9.16 -5.82 13.35
C ILE A 32 7.91 -5.74 12.46
N LYS A 33 6.83 -6.40 12.91
CA LYS A 33 5.50 -6.33 12.30
C LYS A 33 4.51 -5.72 13.29
N VAL A 34 3.79 -4.69 12.89
CA VAL A 34 2.62 -4.15 13.60
C VAL A 34 1.47 -4.14 12.61
N VAL A 35 0.44 -4.95 12.88
CA VAL A 35 -0.71 -5.12 11.99
C VAL A 35 -2.01 -5.14 12.80
N THR A 36 -3.13 -4.93 12.12
CA THR A 36 -4.46 -4.87 12.74
C THR A 36 -5.42 -5.78 12.01
N ASP A 37 -6.52 -6.17 12.65
CA ASP A 37 -7.63 -6.90 12.00
C ASP A 37 -8.53 -6.01 11.12
N ALA A 38 -8.10 -4.77 10.86
CA ALA A 38 -8.78 -3.76 10.06
C ALA A 38 -8.12 -3.49 8.69
N SER A 39 -6.90 -3.97 8.46
CA SER A 39 -6.16 -3.76 7.21
C SER A 39 -5.21 -4.92 6.92
N PRO A 40 -4.95 -5.28 5.65
CA PRO A 40 -4.03 -6.35 5.30
C PRO A 40 -2.60 -6.15 5.82
N ASP A 41 -1.88 -7.26 5.98
CA ASP A 41 -0.44 -7.29 6.27
C ASP A 41 0.35 -7.17 4.96
N TYR A 42 0.85 -5.96 4.67
CA TYR A 42 1.67 -5.69 3.48
C TYR A 42 3.17 -5.93 3.72
N TYR A 43 3.56 -6.81 4.65
CA TYR A 43 4.96 -7.08 4.93
C TYR A 43 5.70 -7.74 3.75
N ASP A 44 5.12 -8.78 3.18
CA ASP A 44 5.59 -9.46 1.96
C ASP A 44 4.39 -10.07 1.22
N ILE A 45 4.61 -10.66 0.05
CA ILE A 45 3.54 -11.18 -0.79
C ILE A 45 2.73 -12.27 -0.08
N ASP A 46 3.39 -13.14 0.68
CA ASP A 46 2.77 -14.23 1.41
C ASP A 46 1.91 -13.72 2.58
N SER A 47 2.42 -12.73 3.32
CA SER A 47 1.68 -12.08 4.41
C SER A 47 0.43 -11.36 3.89
N MET A 48 0.53 -10.71 2.72
CA MET A 48 -0.61 -10.03 2.09
C MET A 48 -1.67 -11.03 1.64
N ILE A 49 -1.26 -12.12 0.96
CA ILE A 49 -2.16 -13.19 0.55
C ILE A 49 -2.81 -13.84 1.78
N HIS A 50 -2.02 -14.18 2.80
CA HIS A 50 -2.52 -14.78 4.03
C HIS A 50 -3.57 -13.89 4.71
N SER A 51 -3.24 -12.62 4.95
CA SER A 51 -4.12 -11.69 5.67
C SER A 51 -5.44 -11.42 4.93
N ILE A 52 -5.40 -11.28 3.60
CA ILE A 52 -6.60 -10.99 2.79
C ILE A 52 -7.46 -12.24 2.59
N THR A 53 -6.84 -13.39 2.34
CA THR A 53 -7.53 -14.56 1.78
C THR A 53 -7.68 -15.70 2.77
N GLY A 54 -6.92 -15.68 3.87
CA GLY A 54 -6.74 -16.83 4.77
C GLY A 54 -8.01 -17.29 5.46
N LYS A 55 -9.03 -16.44 5.62
CA LYS A 55 -10.32 -16.78 6.24
C LYS A 55 -11.48 -16.91 5.24
N TRP A 56 -11.19 -16.87 3.94
CA TRP A 56 -12.18 -17.05 2.88
C TRP A 56 -12.10 -18.48 2.32
N PRO A 57 -13.21 -19.22 2.25
CA PRO A 57 -13.16 -20.63 1.86
C PRO A 57 -13.04 -20.83 0.34
N THR A 58 -13.72 -20.03 -0.48
CA THR A 58 -13.80 -20.25 -1.94
C THR A 58 -12.84 -19.35 -2.74
N ALA A 59 -12.48 -19.77 -3.95
CA ALA A 59 -11.65 -18.95 -4.86
C ALA A 59 -12.33 -17.62 -5.21
N ALA A 60 -13.63 -17.65 -5.52
CA ALA A 60 -14.42 -16.46 -5.82
C ALA A 60 -14.39 -15.42 -4.68
N GLU A 61 -14.57 -15.86 -3.43
CA GLU A 61 -14.48 -14.98 -2.26
C GLU A 61 -13.07 -14.42 -2.05
N LYS A 62 -12.02 -15.24 -2.24
CA LYS A 62 -10.62 -14.80 -2.14
C LYS A 62 -10.29 -13.73 -3.19
N CYS A 63 -10.69 -13.94 -4.43
CA CYS A 63 -10.48 -12.99 -5.52
C CYS A 63 -11.30 -11.70 -5.33
N TRP A 64 -12.53 -11.79 -4.81
CA TRP A 64 -13.32 -10.62 -4.45
C TRP A 64 -12.68 -9.83 -3.30
N ALA A 65 -12.20 -10.50 -2.26
CA ALA A 65 -11.51 -9.83 -1.14
C ALA A 65 -10.23 -9.12 -1.63
N MET A 66 -9.47 -9.77 -2.53
CA MET A 66 -8.31 -9.15 -3.15
C MET A 66 -8.67 -7.93 -4.00
N PHE A 67 -9.74 -8.01 -4.80
CA PHE A 67 -10.27 -6.87 -5.55
C PHE A 67 -10.63 -5.71 -4.61
N TYR A 68 -11.31 -5.98 -3.50
CA TYR A 68 -11.69 -4.97 -2.52
C TYR A 68 -10.47 -4.24 -1.97
N PHE A 69 -9.47 -4.96 -1.46
CA PHE A 69 -8.30 -4.32 -0.84
C PHE A 69 -7.38 -3.65 -1.88
N ASN A 70 -7.27 -4.18 -3.09
CA ASN A 70 -6.52 -3.55 -4.16
C ASN A 70 -7.15 -2.23 -4.61
N HIS A 71 -8.49 -2.12 -4.62
CA HIS A 71 -9.18 -0.85 -4.84
C HIS A 71 -8.80 0.19 -3.77
N ILE A 72 -8.79 -0.21 -2.49
CA ILE A 72 -8.40 0.68 -1.38
C ILE A 72 -6.94 1.12 -1.46
N ALA A 73 -6.04 0.21 -1.88
CA ALA A 73 -4.60 0.43 -1.87
C ALA A 73 -4.08 1.32 -3.01
N ARG A 74 -4.89 1.64 -4.02
CA ARG A 74 -4.44 2.30 -5.26
C ARG A 74 -5.22 3.55 -5.59
N ARG A 75 -4.68 4.37 -6.50
CA ARG A 75 -5.37 5.46 -7.22
C ARG A 75 -5.06 5.39 -8.70
N GLN A 76 -6.08 5.59 -9.54
CA GLN A 76 -5.94 5.59 -10.99
C GLN A 76 -5.30 6.91 -11.42
N THR A 77 -4.00 6.87 -11.67
CA THR A 77 -3.22 8.02 -12.11
C THR A 77 -1.94 7.58 -12.82
N SER A 78 -1.06 8.52 -13.16
CA SER A 78 0.22 8.20 -13.76
C SER A 78 0.98 7.20 -12.89
N PRO A 79 1.43 6.06 -13.46
CA PRO A 79 2.09 5.02 -12.68
C PRO A 79 3.44 5.53 -12.16
N MET A 80 3.87 5.01 -11.02
CA MET A 80 5.22 5.29 -10.51
C MET A 80 6.26 4.61 -11.42
N MET A 81 7.23 5.36 -11.93
CA MET A 81 8.31 4.84 -12.77
C MET A 81 9.56 4.55 -11.93
N ILE A 82 9.97 3.29 -11.89
CA ILE A 82 11.16 2.81 -11.17
C ILE A 82 12.07 2.08 -12.16
N HIS A 83 13.34 2.52 -12.26
CA HIS A 83 14.34 1.92 -13.15
C HIS A 83 13.85 1.80 -14.61
N GLY A 84 13.08 2.79 -15.07
CA GLY A 84 12.53 2.83 -16.44
C GLY A 84 11.26 2.01 -16.66
N LEU A 85 10.71 1.38 -15.62
CA LEU A 85 9.51 0.54 -15.68
C LEU A 85 8.40 1.04 -14.76
N GLU A 86 7.15 0.74 -15.10
CA GLU A 86 6.02 0.92 -14.18
C GLU A 86 6.20 0.00 -12.96
N CYS A 87 6.06 0.54 -11.75
CA CYS A 87 6.17 -0.25 -10.52
C CYS A 87 4.97 -1.19 -10.38
N THR A 88 5.22 -2.48 -10.60
CA THR A 88 4.21 -3.56 -10.57
C THR A 88 4.46 -4.61 -9.50
N ASP A 89 5.51 -4.44 -8.69
CA ASP A 89 5.70 -5.21 -7.47
C ASP A 89 4.60 -4.83 -6.46
N PRO A 90 3.73 -5.76 -6.05
CA PRO A 90 2.59 -5.43 -5.19
C PRO A 90 3.00 -4.79 -3.86
N ILE A 91 4.07 -5.30 -3.24
CA ILE A 91 4.46 -4.88 -1.89
C ILE A 91 5.10 -3.50 -1.92
N ARG A 92 5.99 -3.23 -2.87
CA ARG A 92 6.57 -1.89 -3.05
C ARG A 92 5.49 -0.89 -3.46
N GLN A 93 4.65 -1.24 -4.43
CA GLN A 93 3.60 -0.35 -4.90
C GLN A 93 2.63 0.03 -3.78
N PHE A 94 2.22 -0.94 -2.97
CA PHE A 94 1.25 -0.73 -1.91
C PHE A 94 1.84 -0.19 -0.61
N ASN A 95 3.14 -0.37 -0.32
CA ASN A 95 3.75 0.27 0.85
C ASN A 95 4.17 1.72 0.60
N ASP A 96 4.72 2.03 -0.58
CA ASP A 96 5.43 3.30 -0.80
C ASP A 96 4.66 4.31 -1.66
N TYR A 97 3.84 3.85 -2.62
CA TYR A 97 3.35 4.71 -3.71
C TYR A 97 1.82 4.78 -3.83
N GLY A 98 1.18 3.70 -4.28
CA GLY A 98 -0.26 3.65 -4.55
C GLY A 98 -0.72 4.29 -5.88
N TYR A 99 0.18 4.81 -6.73
CA TYR A 99 -0.16 5.38 -8.04
C TYR A 99 -0.12 4.34 -9.14
N THR A 100 -1.27 3.99 -9.70
CA THR A 100 -1.37 2.93 -10.72
C THR A 100 -2.18 3.42 -11.91
N MET A 101 -1.85 2.94 -13.11
CA MET A 101 -2.74 2.98 -14.26
C MET A 101 -3.27 1.57 -14.55
N CYS A 102 -4.18 1.44 -15.51
CA CYS A 102 -4.79 0.17 -15.91
C CYS A 102 -3.78 -0.95 -16.16
N SER A 103 -2.73 -0.69 -16.93
CA SER A 103 -1.64 -1.63 -17.20
C SER A 103 -0.93 -2.11 -15.93
N THR A 104 -0.75 -1.21 -14.98
CA THR A 104 0.01 -1.43 -13.75
C THR A 104 -0.80 -2.25 -12.76
N ILE A 105 -2.06 -1.89 -12.50
CA ILE A 105 -2.92 -2.62 -11.57
C ILE A 105 -3.36 -3.98 -12.13
N ALA A 106 -3.53 -4.11 -13.45
CA ALA A 106 -3.72 -5.41 -14.09
C ALA A 106 -2.50 -6.32 -13.87
N GLY A 107 -1.29 -5.77 -14.00
CA GLY A 107 -0.04 -6.49 -13.78
C GLY A 107 0.11 -6.96 -12.32
N ILE A 108 -0.20 -6.08 -11.38
CA ILE A 108 -0.21 -6.37 -9.93
C ILE A 108 -1.21 -7.48 -9.62
N ASN A 109 -2.44 -7.38 -10.10
CA ASN A 109 -3.47 -8.42 -9.90
C ASN A 109 -3.01 -9.78 -10.42
N CYS A 110 -2.50 -9.81 -11.64
CA CYS A 110 -1.93 -11.02 -12.21
C CYS A 110 -0.79 -11.56 -11.31
N SER A 111 0.12 -10.70 -10.81
CA SER A 111 1.29 -11.11 -9.99
C SER A 111 0.86 -11.79 -8.69
N ILE A 112 -0.18 -11.23 -8.06
CA ILE A 112 -0.79 -11.74 -6.84
C ILE A 112 -1.47 -13.09 -7.10
N TRP A 113 -2.32 -13.19 -8.13
CA TRP A 113 -3.04 -14.43 -8.41
C TRP A 113 -2.12 -15.57 -8.88
N ASP A 114 -1.04 -15.25 -9.60
CA ASP A 114 0.03 -16.22 -9.90
C ASP A 114 0.70 -16.72 -8.62
N ALA A 115 1.00 -15.83 -7.66
CA ALA A 115 1.53 -16.21 -6.34
C ALA A 115 0.52 -17.04 -5.52
N MET A 116 -0.78 -16.84 -5.74
CA MET A 116 -1.85 -17.69 -5.16
C MET A 116 -1.99 -19.05 -5.86
N GLY A 117 -1.30 -19.25 -6.99
CA GLY A 117 -1.32 -20.51 -7.76
C GLY A 117 -2.39 -20.59 -8.85
N TYR A 118 -3.05 -19.49 -9.21
CA TYR A 118 -4.05 -19.46 -10.29
C TYR A 118 -3.44 -19.17 -11.66
N ASN A 119 -4.11 -19.63 -12.71
CA ASN A 119 -3.80 -19.18 -14.07
C ASN A 119 -4.33 -17.76 -14.28
N VAL A 120 -3.59 -16.97 -15.04
CA VAL A 120 -3.89 -15.56 -15.28
C VAL A 120 -3.79 -15.18 -16.75
N LYS A 121 -4.53 -14.16 -17.16
CA LYS A 121 -4.36 -13.50 -18.47
C LYS A 121 -4.28 -12.00 -18.29
N PHE A 122 -3.41 -11.38 -19.10
CA PHE A 122 -3.29 -9.94 -19.21
C PHE A 122 -3.84 -9.50 -20.57
N TRP A 123 -4.84 -8.62 -20.59
CA TRP A 123 -5.54 -8.22 -21.81
C TRP A 123 -5.33 -6.75 -22.13
N ASP A 124 -5.04 -6.47 -23.40
CA ASP A 124 -5.29 -5.15 -23.98
C ASP A 124 -6.72 -5.16 -24.54
N ILE A 125 -7.59 -4.27 -24.04
CA ILE A 125 -9.00 -4.14 -24.42
C ILE A 125 -9.27 -2.75 -25.02
N THR A 126 -8.84 -2.56 -26.27
CA THR A 126 -8.92 -1.29 -27.00
C THR A 126 -8.16 -0.13 -26.33
N LEU A 127 -8.80 0.65 -25.44
CA LEU A 127 -8.22 1.82 -24.76
C LEU A 127 -7.88 1.55 -23.28
N HIS A 128 -8.03 0.29 -22.84
CA HIS A 128 -7.91 -0.10 -21.45
C HIS A 128 -7.17 -1.43 -21.33
N THR A 129 -6.73 -1.77 -20.12
CA THR A 129 -5.99 -3.01 -19.84
C THR A 129 -6.55 -3.66 -18.59
N VAL A 130 -6.86 -4.95 -18.65
CA VAL A 130 -7.51 -5.69 -17.56
C VAL A 130 -6.89 -7.06 -17.34
N PRO A 131 -6.96 -7.59 -16.10
CA PRO A 131 -6.53 -8.94 -15.79
C PRO A 131 -7.71 -9.92 -15.77
N GLU A 132 -7.45 -11.20 -16.06
CA GLU A 132 -8.35 -12.32 -15.75
C GLU A 132 -7.66 -13.37 -14.90
N VAL A 133 -8.44 -14.07 -14.10
CA VAL A 133 -8.04 -15.22 -13.30
C VAL A 133 -8.94 -16.41 -13.58
N GLU A 134 -8.37 -17.62 -13.57
CA GLU A 134 -9.12 -18.87 -13.73
C GLU A 134 -9.39 -19.53 -12.39
N TYR A 135 -10.66 -19.82 -12.11
CA TYR A 135 -11.09 -20.71 -11.04
C TYR A 135 -12.44 -21.36 -11.43
N ASP A 136 -12.81 -22.46 -10.76
CA ASP A 136 -14.04 -23.21 -11.04
C ASP A 136 -14.26 -23.53 -12.55
N GLY A 137 -13.17 -23.76 -13.28
CA GLY A 137 -13.16 -24.14 -14.69
C GLY A 137 -13.51 -23.02 -15.68
N ARG A 138 -13.45 -21.74 -15.28
CA ARG A 138 -13.70 -20.59 -16.18
C ARG A 138 -12.86 -19.36 -15.84
N TRP A 139 -12.81 -18.42 -16.79
CA TRP A 139 -12.14 -17.13 -16.64
C TRP A 139 -13.06 -16.08 -16.02
N HIS A 140 -12.48 -15.26 -15.16
CA HIS A 140 -13.16 -14.19 -14.43
C HIS A 140 -12.33 -12.91 -14.48
N MET A 141 -12.95 -11.81 -14.89
CA MET A 141 -12.28 -10.49 -14.95
C MET A 141 -12.56 -9.68 -13.69
N TYR A 142 -11.51 -9.14 -13.07
CA TYR A 142 -11.62 -8.16 -11.98
C TYR A 142 -10.90 -6.87 -12.37
N ASP A 143 -11.65 -5.81 -12.65
CA ASP A 143 -11.09 -4.55 -13.10
C ASP A 143 -10.89 -3.61 -11.91
N ASN A 144 -9.71 -3.70 -11.31
CA ASN A 144 -9.32 -2.80 -10.24
C ASN A 144 -8.97 -1.40 -10.72
N SER A 145 -8.93 -1.09 -12.02
CA SER A 145 -8.60 0.24 -12.55
C SER A 145 -9.84 1.13 -12.69
N MET A 146 -10.96 0.57 -13.15
CA MET A 146 -12.27 1.24 -13.12
C MET A 146 -13.10 0.85 -11.88
N SER A 147 -12.60 -0.09 -11.06
CA SER A 147 -13.30 -0.66 -9.89
C SER A 147 -14.62 -1.33 -10.28
N ALA A 148 -14.58 -2.11 -11.36
CA ALA A 148 -15.76 -2.71 -11.99
C ALA A 148 -15.70 -4.25 -11.94
N LEU A 149 -16.82 -4.85 -11.49
CA LEU A 149 -17.09 -6.27 -11.58
C LEU A 149 -18.32 -6.48 -12.46
N TYR A 150 -18.16 -7.29 -13.50
CA TYR A 150 -19.23 -7.65 -14.41
C TYR A 150 -19.67 -9.09 -14.15
N THR A 151 -20.97 -9.35 -14.22
CA THR A 151 -21.54 -10.70 -14.13
C THR A 151 -22.15 -11.13 -15.45
N LEU A 152 -22.33 -12.44 -15.61
CA LEU A 152 -23.25 -12.97 -16.61
C LEU A 152 -24.69 -12.52 -16.28
N CYS A 153 -25.64 -12.82 -17.18
CA CYS A 153 -27.05 -12.48 -17.00
C CYS A 153 -27.72 -13.20 -15.79
N ASP A 154 -26.97 -14.02 -15.05
CA ASP A 154 -27.41 -14.66 -13.80
C ASP A 154 -27.18 -13.77 -12.56
N ASP A 155 -26.55 -12.60 -12.73
CA ASP A 155 -26.20 -11.62 -11.69
C ASP A 155 -25.34 -12.19 -10.55
N ARG A 156 -24.63 -13.29 -10.82
CA ARG A 156 -23.87 -14.03 -9.79
C ARG A 156 -22.48 -14.42 -10.27
N THR A 157 -22.38 -14.95 -11.47
CA THR A 157 -21.12 -15.46 -12.01
C THR A 157 -20.34 -14.31 -12.60
N ILE A 158 -19.16 -14.00 -12.05
CA ILE A 158 -18.26 -12.98 -12.63
C ILE A 158 -17.91 -13.38 -14.07
N ALA A 159 -18.09 -12.46 -15.00
CA ALA A 159 -17.85 -12.69 -16.42
C ALA A 159 -16.36 -12.62 -16.77
N GLY A 160 -15.94 -13.37 -17.80
CA GLY A 160 -14.65 -13.17 -18.46
C GLY A 160 -14.68 -12.01 -19.45
N VAL A 161 -13.51 -11.57 -19.90
CA VAL A 161 -13.32 -10.47 -20.88
C VAL A 161 -14.08 -10.75 -22.17
N GLU A 162 -14.01 -11.98 -22.67
CA GLU A 162 -14.69 -12.37 -23.89
C GLU A 162 -16.22 -12.40 -23.71
N ASP A 163 -16.71 -12.75 -22.52
CA ASP A 163 -18.15 -12.75 -22.24
C ASP A 163 -18.70 -11.32 -22.26
N ILE A 164 -17.98 -10.39 -21.62
CA ILE A 164 -18.34 -8.97 -21.58
C ILE A 164 -18.41 -8.35 -23.00
N GLY A 165 -17.49 -8.76 -23.88
CA GLY A 165 -17.40 -8.22 -25.23
C GLY A 165 -18.42 -8.77 -26.23
N LYS A 166 -18.94 -9.98 -26.02
CA LYS A 166 -19.90 -10.62 -26.93
C LYS A 166 -21.26 -9.89 -26.91
N ASP A 167 -21.97 -9.97 -28.02
CA ASP A 167 -23.38 -9.58 -28.08
C ASP A 167 -24.19 -10.46 -27.13
N GLY A 168 -25.13 -9.86 -26.41
CA GLY A 168 -25.94 -10.55 -25.42
C GLY A 168 -27.33 -9.93 -25.26
N GLY A 169 -28.22 -10.65 -24.61
CA GLY A 169 -29.57 -10.18 -24.32
C GLY A 169 -30.22 -11.04 -23.24
N CYS A 170 -30.98 -10.41 -22.35
CA CYS A 170 -31.74 -11.10 -21.31
C CYS A 170 -33.02 -10.31 -21.00
N THR A 171 -33.73 -10.68 -19.94
CA THR A 171 -34.95 -9.99 -19.50
C THR A 171 -34.72 -8.49 -19.26
N VAL A 172 -33.54 -8.08 -18.79
CA VAL A 172 -33.21 -6.66 -18.54
C VAL A 172 -33.22 -5.83 -19.83
N SER A 173 -32.76 -6.39 -20.96
CA SER A 173 -32.86 -5.73 -22.27
C SER A 173 -34.16 -6.06 -23.01
N LYS A 174 -35.15 -6.67 -22.35
CA LYS A 174 -36.39 -7.18 -22.97
C LYS A 174 -36.12 -8.15 -24.13
N GLY A 175 -35.05 -8.95 -24.01
CA GLY A 175 -34.63 -9.91 -25.03
C GLY A 175 -33.91 -9.30 -26.23
N ARG A 176 -33.67 -7.98 -26.25
CA ARG A 176 -32.85 -7.34 -27.27
C ARG A 176 -31.41 -7.85 -27.16
N ILE A 177 -30.94 -8.50 -28.22
CA ILE A 177 -29.54 -8.89 -28.37
C ILE A 177 -28.78 -7.66 -28.86
N GLU A 178 -27.79 -7.23 -28.09
CA GLU A 178 -27.02 -6.04 -28.41
C GLU A 178 -25.55 -6.16 -27.97
N PRO A 179 -24.64 -5.45 -28.66
CA PRO A 179 -23.25 -5.33 -28.24
C PRO A 179 -23.14 -4.67 -26.86
N GLY A 180 -22.36 -5.28 -25.97
CA GLY A 180 -22.06 -4.72 -24.64
C GLY A 180 -23.13 -4.92 -23.60
N HIS A 181 -24.02 -5.87 -23.81
CA HIS A 181 -25.12 -6.16 -22.91
C HIS A 181 -24.66 -6.38 -21.45
N ILE A 182 -23.62 -7.19 -21.23
CA ILE A 182 -23.07 -7.41 -19.89
C ILE A 182 -22.53 -6.11 -19.28
N ALA A 183 -21.70 -5.36 -20.02
CA ALA A 183 -21.13 -4.11 -19.51
C ALA A 183 -22.22 -3.09 -19.13
N ARG A 184 -23.28 -2.96 -19.93
CA ARG A 184 -24.39 -2.02 -19.68
C ARG A 184 -25.30 -2.45 -18.51
N TYR A 185 -25.60 -3.73 -18.37
CA TYR A 185 -26.72 -4.17 -17.54
C TYR A 185 -26.32 -5.04 -16.35
N HIS A 186 -25.08 -5.54 -16.31
CA HIS A 186 -24.64 -6.53 -15.32
C HIS A 186 -23.33 -6.11 -14.65
N CYS A 187 -23.19 -4.83 -14.30
CA CYS A 187 -22.06 -4.31 -13.53
C CYS A 187 -22.44 -4.11 -12.06
N LEU A 188 -21.81 -4.87 -11.15
CA LEU A 188 -22.12 -4.86 -9.72
C LEU A 188 -21.69 -3.57 -9.01
N ASN A 189 -20.76 -2.82 -9.59
CA ASN A 189 -20.21 -1.58 -9.02
C ASN A 189 -20.69 -0.33 -9.77
N ALA A 190 -21.90 -0.40 -10.33
CA ALA A 190 -22.59 0.75 -10.91
C ALA A 190 -23.78 1.18 -10.05
N GLY A 191 -24.16 2.47 -10.16
CA GLY A 191 -25.32 3.02 -9.45
C GLY A 191 -26.65 2.41 -9.89
N SER A 192 -26.73 1.99 -11.16
CA SER A 192 -27.87 1.30 -11.76
C SER A 192 -27.51 0.69 -13.12
N ASN A 193 -28.46 -0.04 -13.70
CA ASN A 193 -28.39 -0.50 -15.08
C ASN A 193 -28.21 0.67 -16.05
N ASN A 194 -27.21 0.56 -16.93
CA ASN A 194 -26.81 1.59 -17.89
C ASN A 194 -26.46 2.96 -17.25
N GLY A 195 -26.18 2.97 -15.94
CA GLY A 195 -25.79 4.14 -15.18
C GLY A 195 -24.28 4.36 -15.16
N PHE A 196 -23.76 4.78 -14.00
CA PHE A 196 -22.36 5.13 -13.81
C PHE A 196 -21.66 4.20 -12.82
N LEU A 197 -20.37 3.94 -13.07
CA LEU A 197 -19.50 3.30 -12.10
C LEU A 197 -19.38 4.15 -10.83
N THR A 198 -19.42 3.51 -9.65
CA THR A 198 -19.34 4.22 -8.37
C THR A 198 -17.89 4.46 -7.92
N GLY A 199 -16.97 3.55 -8.28
CA GLY A 199 -15.60 3.52 -7.75
C GLY A 199 -14.50 3.93 -8.73
N ALA A 200 -14.86 4.56 -9.84
CA ALA A 200 -13.92 4.95 -10.87
C ALA A 200 -13.06 6.17 -10.45
N ASP A 201 -12.22 6.65 -11.37
CA ASP A 201 -11.31 7.79 -11.18
C ASP A 201 -11.98 9.13 -11.51
N CYS A 202 -12.98 9.06 -12.39
CA CYS A 202 -13.84 10.14 -12.83
C CYS A 202 -15.20 9.57 -13.29
N PRO A 203 -16.18 10.41 -13.67
CA PRO A 203 -17.46 9.94 -14.18
C PRO A 203 -17.31 8.99 -15.39
N ARG A 204 -17.70 7.72 -15.22
CA ARG A 204 -17.72 6.69 -16.28
C ARG A 204 -19.11 6.08 -16.39
N ASP A 205 -19.78 6.31 -17.51
CA ASP A 205 -21.04 5.62 -17.81
C ASP A 205 -20.78 4.25 -18.46
N LEU A 206 -21.66 3.30 -18.18
CA LEU A 206 -21.50 1.92 -18.64
C LEU A 206 -21.60 1.77 -20.18
N ALA A 207 -22.26 2.71 -20.86
CA ALA A 207 -22.34 2.70 -22.32
C ALA A 207 -20.98 3.07 -22.95
N GLN A 208 -20.19 3.92 -22.30
CA GLN A 208 -18.80 4.19 -22.64
C GLN A 208 -17.89 3.04 -22.26
N GLU A 209 -18.06 2.43 -21.08
CA GLU A 209 -17.23 1.29 -20.62
C GLU A 209 -17.23 0.13 -21.63
N TYR A 210 -18.39 -0.19 -22.20
CA TYR A 210 -18.48 -1.21 -23.26
C TYR A 210 -17.49 -0.96 -24.42
N ARG A 211 -17.17 0.30 -24.75
CA ARG A 211 -16.30 0.61 -25.89
C ARG A 211 -14.89 0.02 -25.74
N CYS A 212 -14.48 -0.31 -24.52
CA CYS A 212 -13.23 -1.03 -24.24
C CYS A 212 -13.30 -2.50 -24.66
N PHE A 213 -14.46 -3.14 -24.51
CA PHE A 213 -14.65 -4.59 -24.68
C PHE A 213 -15.06 -5.03 -26.09
N LYS A 214 -14.95 -4.15 -27.11
CA LYS A 214 -15.30 -4.52 -28.49
C LYS A 214 -14.52 -5.78 -28.91
N PRO A 215 -15.17 -6.83 -29.44
CA PRO A 215 -14.50 -8.09 -29.79
C PRO A 215 -13.30 -7.92 -30.72
N SER A 216 -13.36 -6.98 -31.67
CA SER A 216 -12.25 -6.68 -32.60
C SER A 216 -11.03 -6.01 -31.95
N GLY A 217 -11.16 -5.50 -30.73
CA GLY A 217 -10.10 -4.84 -29.96
C GLY A 217 -9.57 -5.68 -28.79
N LEU A 218 -10.09 -6.88 -28.56
CA LEU A 218 -9.61 -7.77 -27.51
C LEU A 218 -8.30 -8.44 -27.94
N LYS A 219 -7.22 -8.20 -27.19
CA LYS A 219 -5.91 -8.77 -27.45
C LYS A 219 -5.32 -9.36 -26.19
N TYR A 220 -5.34 -10.70 -26.12
CA TYR A 220 -4.64 -11.42 -25.07
C TYR A 220 -3.12 -11.28 -25.27
N ARG A 221 -2.45 -10.72 -24.26
CA ARG A 221 -1.00 -10.56 -24.24
C ARG A 221 -0.34 -11.85 -23.74
N TYR A 222 -0.31 -12.87 -24.60
CA TYR A 222 0.27 -14.17 -24.28
C TYR A 222 1.81 -14.20 -24.16
N TYR A 223 2.48 -13.13 -24.58
CA TYR A 223 3.91 -13.13 -24.88
C TYR A 223 4.80 -12.45 -23.83
N TYR A 224 4.24 -11.58 -22.98
CA TYR A 224 4.89 -11.13 -21.74
C TYR A 224 3.85 -10.70 -20.72
N ASN A 225 4.14 -10.91 -19.45
CA ASN A 225 3.28 -10.54 -18.34
C ASN A 225 3.82 -9.23 -17.71
N ASN A 226 3.07 -8.12 -17.81
CA ASN A 226 3.52 -6.79 -17.37
C ASN A 226 3.55 -6.65 -15.84
N TRP A 227 4.38 -7.44 -15.16
CA TRP A 227 4.37 -7.58 -13.71
C TRP A 227 5.78 -7.74 -13.11
N ASP A 228 5.90 -7.59 -11.80
CA ASP A 228 7.09 -7.89 -11.00
C ASP A 228 6.66 -8.37 -9.61
N ARG A 229 7.58 -8.93 -8.83
CA ARG A 229 7.46 -9.18 -7.38
C ARG A 229 8.83 -9.42 -6.77
N GLY A 230 8.92 -9.42 -5.44
CA GLY A 230 10.13 -9.78 -4.69
C GLY A 230 10.53 -8.78 -3.62
N HIS A 231 9.89 -7.60 -3.58
CA HIS A 231 10.06 -6.66 -2.48
C HIS A 231 9.39 -7.16 -1.20
N ARG A 232 9.96 -6.78 -0.05
CA ARG A 232 9.36 -6.92 1.27
C ARG A 232 9.65 -5.69 2.11
N TYR A 233 8.74 -5.37 3.02
CA TYR A 233 8.88 -4.36 4.04
C TYR A 233 9.90 -4.81 5.11
N ILE A 234 10.83 -3.93 5.48
CA ILE A 234 11.89 -4.23 6.46
C ILE A 234 11.93 -3.14 7.52
N LEU A 235 11.35 -3.40 8.69
CA LEU A 235 11.44 -2.50 9.84
C LEU A 235 12.37 -3.09 10.90
N ASN A 236 13.57 -2.54 10.98
CA ASN A 236 14.50 -2.81 12.07
C ASN A 236 14.56 -1.58 12.98
N LEU A 237 14.68 -1.77 14.29
CA LEU A 237 14.86 -0.67 15.24
C LEU A 237 16.05 -0.92 16.15
N ARG A 238 16.81 0.14 16.40
CA ARG A 238 17.93 0.19 17.34
C ARG A 238 17.58 1.06 18.55
N ASP A 239 18.47 1.05 19.53
CA ASP A 239 18.38 1.97 20.65
C ASP A 239 18.41 3.43 20.20
N ASN A 240 17.55 4.25 20.82
CA ASN A 240 17.34 5.66 20.49
C ASN A 240 16.91 5.90 19.03
N GLU A 241 16.24 4.91 18.45
CA GLU A 241 15.59 5.02 17.15
C GLU A 241 14.07 5.02 17.31
N VAL A 242 13.41 5.93 16.60
CA VAL A 242 11.96 6.08 16.59
C VAL A 242 11.51 6.21 15.15
N TYR A 243 10.47 5.47 14.77
CA TYR A 243 9.80 5.65 13.47
C TYR A 243 8.33 6.01 13.68
N THR A 244 7.92 7.16 13.16
CA THR A 244 6.52 7.63 13.16
C THR A 244 6.01 7.70 11.73
N ARG A 245 4.98 6.93 11.41
CA ARG A 245 4.32 6.94 10.10
C ARG A 245 3.04 7.76 10.17
N TYR A 246 2.94 8.79 9.35
CA TYR A 246 1.79 9.68 9.25
C TYR A 246 0.89 9.28 8.09
N TYR A 247 -0.42 9.29 8.32
CA TYR A 247 -1.45 8.88 7.35
C TYR A 247 -1.87 10.03 6.42
N ARG A 248 -1.00 11.03 6.30
CA ARG A 248 -1.17 12.21 5.47
C ARG A 248 0.18 12.69 4.97
N SER A 249 0.17 13.37 3.83
CA SER A 249 1.33 14.09 3.33
C SER A 249 1.75 15.16 4.34
N LEU A 250 3.05 15.27 4.60
CA LEU A 250 3.63 16.30 5.46
C LEU A 250 4.11 17.53 4.69
N GLY A 251 4.07 17.50 3.35
CA GLY A 251 4.41 18.64 2.51
C GLY A 251 4.40 18.33 1.01
N THR A 252 4.68 19.37 0.22
CA THR A 252 4.68 19.32 -1.25
C THR A 252 6.05 19.67 -1.86
N SER A 253 7.10 19.83 -1.04
CA SER A 253 8.47 19.92 -1.54
C SER A 253 9.03 18.52 -1.84
N ASN A 254 10.10 18.44 -2.62
CA ASN A 254 10.84 17.19 -2.90
C ASN A 254 11.34 16.47 -1.63
N ASP A 255 11.31 17.11 -0.47
CA ASP A 255 11.61 16.50 0.83
C ASP A 255 10.64 15.36 1.19
N TYR A 256 9.44 15.35 0.60
CA TYR A 256 8.32 14.50 1.03
C TYR A 256 7.88 13.46 -0.01
N TYR A 257 8.46 13.45 -1.20
CA TYR A 257 8.11 12.47 -2.23
C TYR A 257 9.31 12.02 -3.07
N VAL A 258 9.18 10.84 -3.65
CA VAL A 258 10.04 10.40 -4.74
C VAL A 258 9.49 10.97 -6.04
N SER A 259 10.30 11.73 -6.77
CA SER A 259 9.83 12.39 -7.98
C SER A 259 9.51 11.36 -9.05
N ASN A 260 8.38 11.51 -9.73
CA ASN A 260 8.02 10.71 -10.89
C ASN A 260 8.23 11.57 -12.15
N ASN A 261 9.22 11.22 -12.98
CA ASN A 261 9.66 12.04 -14.11
C ASN A 261 9.97 13.51 -13.74
N GLY A 262 10.61 13.72 -12.58
CA GLY A 262 11.01 15.04 -12.09
C GLY A 262 9.91 15.88 -11.45
N LYS A 263 8.71 15.30 -11.22
CA LYS A 263 7.55 15.99 -10.65
C LYS A 263 7.01 15.31 -9.40
N ASP A 264 6.18 16.01 -8.63
CA ASP A 264 5.37 15.41 -7.58
C ASP A 264 4.39 14.41 -8.23
N PRO A 265 4.40 13.12 -7.84
CA PRO A 265 3.45 12.11 -8.34
C PRO A 265 1.97 12.50 -8.18
N GLU A 266 1.63 13.30 -7.16
CA GLU A 266 0.27 13.78 -6.89
C GLU A 266 -0.07 15.10 -7.61
N GLU A 267 0.89 15.78 -8.26
CA GLU A 267 0.67 17.10 -8.91
C GLU A 267 -0.51 17.05 -9.90
N THR A 268 -0.61 15.96 -10.66
CA THR A 268 -1.65 15.81 -11.70
C THR A 268 -3.04 15.62 -11.07
N ASN A 269 -3.13 15.02 -9.89
CA ASN A 269 -4.40 14.68 -9.23
C ASN A 269 -4.30 14.88 -7.71
N THR A 270 -4.11 16.14 -7.28
CA THR A 270 -3.94 16.52 -5.87
C THR A 270 -5.14 16.15 -4.97
N ARG A 271 -6.29 15.85 -5.56
CA ARG A 271 -7.51 15.41 -4.87
C ARG A 271 -7.42 14.01 -4.24
N TYR A 272 -6.57 13.12 -4.76
CA TYR A 272 -6.54 11.71 -4.35
C TYR A 272 -5.91 11.46 -2.98
N LYS A 273 -4.94 12.29 -2.57
CA LYS A 273 -4.34 12.31 -1.21
C LYS A 273 -3.98 10.90 -0.70
N ILE A 274 -3.29 10.11 -1.51
CA ILE A 274 -2.87 8.76 -1.13
C ILE A 274 -1.53 8.78 -0.39
N ARG A 275 -0.69 9.78 -0.64
CA ARG A 275 0.61 9.94 0.04
C ARG A 275 0.46 10.15 1.54
N GLY A 276 1.21 9.36 2.30
CA GLY A 276 1.65 9.68 3.66
C GLY A 276 3.17 9.80 3.74
N ASN A 277 3.68 10.13 4.92
CA ASN A 277 5.12 10.20 5.16
C ASN A 277 5.52 9.53 6.46
N GLY A 278 6.72 8.95 6.49
CA GLY A 278 7.37 8.53 7.72
C GLY A 278 8.41 9.56 8.16
N ILE A 279 8.56 9.75 9.47
CA ILE A 279 9.70 10.42 10.08
C ILE A 279 10.41 9.42 10.97
N ARG A 280 11.68 9.15 10.66
CA ARG A 280 12.57 8.32 11.46
C ARG A 280 13.64 9.20 12.10
N THR A 281 13.83 9.07 13.40
CA THR A 281 14.94 9.72 14.11
C THR A 281 15.85 8.66 14.68
N TYR A 282 17.16 8.83 14.52
CA TYR A 282 18.17 7.93 15.08
C TYR A 282 19.29 8.74 15.70
N LYS A 283 19.51 8.53 16.99
CA LYS A 283 20.60 9.16 17.74
C LYS A 283 21.54 8.09 18.30
N PRO A 284 22.55 7.65 17.53
CA PRO A 284 23.51 6.69 18.02
C PRO A 284 24.19 7.22 19.29
N VAL A 285 24.30 6.37 20.30
CA VAL A 285 25.08 6.71 21.50
C VAL A 285 26.55 6.53 21.14
N VAL A 286 27.34 7.59 21.28
CA VAL A 286 28.75 7.61 20.92
C VAL A 286 29.59 7.46 22.20
N THR A 287 29.49 6.32 22.88
CA THR A 287 30.32 5.97 24.05
C THR A 287 31.22 4.77 23.74
N ALA A 288 32.23 4.50 24.57
CA ALA A 288 33.11 3.34 24.42
C ALA A 288 32.35 2.01 24.32
N ASP A 289 31.31 1.83 25.13
CA ASP A 289 30.54 0.57 25.21
C ASP A 289 29.46 0.48 24.12
N SER A 290 28.91 1.61 23.67
CA SER A 290 27.78 1.63 22.74
C SER A 290 28.20 1.76 21.27
N LEU A 291 29.31 2.44 20.96
CA LEU A 291 29.72 2.72 19.58
C LEU A 291 29.90 1.45 18.73
N PRO A 292 30.51 0.35 19.22
CA PRO A 292 30.63 -0.88 18.44
C PRO A 292 29.28 -1.44 17.99
N ASN A 293 28.22 -1.23 18.77
CA ASN A 293 26.86 -1.68 18.48
C ASN A 293 26.07 -0.69 17.60
N SER A 294 26.33 0.62 17.73
CA SER A 294 25.63 1.67 16.97
C SER A 294 26.21 1.92 15.57
N ALA A 295 27.52 1.68 15.38
CA ALA A 295 28.18 1.83 14.09
C ALA A 295 27.92 0.61 13.19
N HIS A 296 27.78 0.82 11.88
CA HIS A 296 27.82 -0.24 10.88
C HIS A 296 29.24 -0.84 10.78
N SER A 297 30.26 0.02 10.64
CA SER A 297 31.67 -0.37 10.67
C SER A 297 32.55 0.72 11.29
N ILE A 298 33.71 0.32 11.80
CA ILE A 298 34.72 1.19 12.42
C ILE A 298 36.09 0.74 11.90
N SER A 299 36.92 1.67 11.45
CA SER A 299 38.29 1.41 11.01
C SER A 299 39.20 2.49 11.58
N ASN A 300 40.32 2.10 12.23
CA ASN A 300 41.34 3.02 12.76
C ASN A 300 40.78 4.19 13.61
N CYS A 301 39.74 3.93 14.39
CA CYS A 301 39.13 4.90 15.31
C CYS A 301 39.07 4.31 16.72
N LYS A 302 39.11 5.19 17.73
CA LYS A 302 38.87 4.85 19.13
C LYS A 302 38.04 5.91 19.83
N MET A 303 37.59 5.58 21.04
CA MET A 303 36.87 6.49 21.93
C MET A 303 37.82 7.10 22.97
N ILE A 304 37.65 8.39 23.29
CA ILE A 304 38.34 9.11 24.38
C ILE A 304 37.34 9.82 25.29
N LYS A 305 37.79 10.28 26.48
CA LYS A 305 36.98 11.06 27.44
C LYS A 305 37.23 12.58 27.31
N PRO A 306 36.20 13.45 27.47
CA PRO A 306 34.77 13.10 27.47
C PRO A 306 34.37 12.51 26.12
N ASP A 307 33.38 11.61 26.11
CA ASP A 307 33.06 10.71 24.99
C ASP A 307 33.14 11.38 23.61
N ALA A 308 34.18 11.02 22.85
CA ALA A 308 34.38 11.45 21.48
C ALA A 308 35.11 10.36 20.67
N VAL A 309 34.73 10.20 19.40
CA VAL A 309 35.47 9.36 18.45
C VAL A 309 36.65 10.15 17.91
N VAL A 310 37.83 9.54 17.92
CA VAL A 310 39.07 10.06 17.36
C VAL A 310 39.75 9.01 16.49
N PRO A 311 40.62 9.39 15.55
CA PRO A 311 41.51 8.43 14.90
C PRO A 311 42.36 7.71 15.95
N ASP A 312 42.68 6.43 15.72
CA ASP A 312 43.48 5.66 16.68
C ASP A 312 44.93 6.17 16.76
N LYS A 313 45.48 6.58 15.61
CA LYS A 313 46.84 7.11 15.49
C LYS A 313 46.86 8.44 14.75
N VAL A 314 47.84 9.26 15.11
CA VAL A 314 48.14 10.53 14.42
C VAL A 314 48.64 10.22 13.01
N GLY A 315 48.22 11.02 12.03
CA GLY A 315 48.62 10.87 10.62
C GLY A 315 47.89 9.77 9.86
N GLU A 316 47.14 8.89 10.52
CA GLU A 316 46.32 7.85 9.90
C GLU A 316 44.86 8.29 9.78
N ILE A 317 44.18 7.76 8.77
CA ILE A 317 42.75 7.99 8.56
C ILE A 317 41.96 7.01 9.42
N GLY A 318 41.10 7.55 10.27
CA GLY A 318 40.04 6.84 10.97
C GLY A 318 38.68 7.03 10.29
N GLU A 319 37.87 5.99 10.26
CA GLU A 319 36.52 5.99 9.70
C GLU A 319 35.50 5.35 10.64
N VAL A 320 34.32 5.96 10.72
CA VAL A 320 33.13 5.37 11.36
C VAL A 320 31.96 5.48 10.40
N VAL A 321 31.26 4.36 10.18
CA VAL A 321 30.09 4.29 9.29
C VAL A 321 28.84 4.01 10.11
N PHE A 322 27.75 4.72 9.81
CA PHE A 322 26.42 4.48 10.36
C PHE A 322 25.46 4.07 9.24
N GLN A 323 24.59 3.10 9.50
CA GLN A 323 23.57 2.66 8.56
C GLN A 323 22.25 3.38 8.86
N ILE A 324 21.65 4.00 7.87
CA ILE A 324 20.36 4.69 7.98
C ILE A 324 19.35 3.96 7.11
N GLU A 325 18.35 3.36 7.73
CA GLU A 325 17.32 2.59 7.05
C GLU A 325 16.04 3.42 6.92
N GLY A 326 15.40 3.38 5.75
CA GLY A 326 14.12 4.03 5.52
C GLY A 326 12.93 3.22 6.02
N THR A 327 13.00 1.89 5.94
CA THR A 327 11.84 0.98 5.99
C THR A 327 10.91 1.17 4.79
N ASN A 328 10.35 2.38 4.64
CA ASN A 328 9.76 2.88 3.41
C ASN A 328 10.80 3.69 2.61
N VAL A 329 10.49 4.03 1.35
CA VAL A 329 11.44 4.75 0.48
C VAL A 329 11.83 6.13 1.04
N ILE A 330 13.13 6.39 1.14
CA ILE A 330 13.71 7.64 1.66
C ILE A 330 13.51 8.75 0.64
N THR A 331 13.06 9.91 1.11
CA THR A 331 12.94 11.14 0.32
C THR A 331 13.94 12.20 0.76
N ARG A 332 14.34 12.17 2.04
CA ARG A 332 15.28 13.12 2.64
C ARG A 332 16.03 12.50 3.81
N LEU A 333 17.29 12.90 3.99
CA LEU A 333 18.12 12.61 5.15
C LEU A 333 18.74 13.91 5.69
N LEU A 334 18.43 14.24 6.94
CA LEU A 334 19.10 15.28 7.71
C LEU A 334 20.20 14.65 8.56
N ILE A 335 21.43 15.14 8.42
CA ILE A 335 22.55 14.78 9.27
C ILE A 335 22.88 15.97 10.15
N LYS A 336 22.76 15.83 11.47
CA LYS A 336 23.28 16.80 12.43
C LYS A 336 24.44 16.17 13.18
N ALA A 337 25.54 16.90 13.31
CA ALA A 337 26.71 16.40 14.02
C ALA A 337 27.51 17.55 14.62
N VAL A 338 28.32 17.24 15.63
CA VAL A 338 29.32 18.15 16.19
C VAL A 338 30.69 17.53 16.02
N LEU A 339 31.55 18.20 15.25
CA LEU A 339 32.91 17.75 15.01
C LEU A 339 33.93 18.81 15.42
N LEU A 340 35.07 18.38 15.97
CA LEU A 340 36.21 19.24 16.28
C LEU A 340 37.27 19.05 15.20
N ARG A 341 37.78 20.14 14.64
CA ARG A 341 38.98 20.18 13.79
C ARG A 341 39.90 21.27 14.33
N LYS A 342 41.04 20.93 14.93
CA LYS A 342 41.84 21.93 15.65
C LYS A 342 42.68 22.80 14.73
N THR A 343 43.28 22.20 13.71
CA THR A 343 44.20 22.87 12.78
C THR A 343 43.81 22.60 11.34
N SER A 344 44.40 23.35 10.40
CA SER A 344 44.18 23.13 8.98
C SER A 344 44.74 21.79 8.46
N ALA A 345 45.67 21.18 9.20
CA ALA A 345 46.28 19.88 8.87
C ALA A 345 45.42 18.67 9.30
N ASP A 346 44.43 18.89 10.15
CA ASP A 346 43.45 17.89 10.56
C ASP A 346 42.34 17.76 9.50
N ILE A 347 41.69 16.59 9.41
CA ILE A 347 40.63 16.29 8.42
C ILE A 347 39.38 15.81 9.14
N ASN A 348 38.24 16.42 8.78
CA ASN A 348 36.91 15.90 9.08
C ASN A 348 36.09 15.91 7.77
N LEU A 349 35.60 14.76 7.33
CA LEU A 349 34.76 14.63 6.13
C LEU A 349 33.50 13.85 6.45
N LEU A 350 32.42 14.15 5.71
CA LEU A 350 31.25 13.29 5.62
C LEU A 350 31.04 12.84 4.18
N SER A 351 30.82 11.55 4.04
CA SER A 351 30.45 10.90 2.78
C SER A 351 29.25 10.00 2.98
N ILE A 352 28.48 9.75 1.93
CA ILE A 352 27.38 8.79 1.95
C ILE A 352 27.55 7.73 0.87
N SER A 353 26.86 6.60 1.05
CA SER A 353 26.69 5.56 0.04
C SER A 353 25.24 5.11 -0.01
N THR A 354 24.67 5.07 -1.22
CA THR A 354 23.38 4.43 -1.54
C THR A 354 23.60 3.09 -2.27
N THR A 355 24.85 2.63 -2.34
CA THR A 355 25.31 1.44 -3.06
C THR A 355 25.93 0.42 -2.09
N ASN A 356 25.45 0.40 -0.84
CA ASN A 356 25.90 -0.49 0.23
C ASN A 356 27.44 -0.47 0.44
N GLY A 357 28.04 0.73 0.32
CA GLY A 357 29.45 0.95 0.60
C GLY A 357 30.41 0.69 -0.56
N LEU A 358 29.90 0.27 -1.73
CA LEU A 358 30.71 0.06 -2.94
C LEU A 358 31.25 1.37 -3.51
N THR A 359 30.43 2.42 -3.48
CA THR A 359 30.83 3.77 -3.89
C THR A 359 30.46 4.80 -2.82
N TRP A 360 31.27 5.84 -2.69
CA TRP A 360 31.11 6.88 -1.68
C TRP A 360 31.08 8.26 -2.32
N LYS A 361 30.04 9.05 -2.02
CA LYS A 361 29.92 10.45 -2.42
C LYS A 361 30.23 11.34 -1.23
N GLN A 362 31.25 12.20 -1.34
CA GLN A 362 31.51 13.23 -0.35
C GLN A 362 30.37 14.27 -0.38
N VAL A 363 29.78 14.53 0.79
CA VAL A 363 28.67 15.51 0.95
C VAL A 363 29.10 16.72 1.79
N TRP A 364 30.19 16.61 2.54
CA TRP A 364 30.73 17.71 3.32
C TRP A 364 32.21 17.55 3.65
N ASN A 365 32.91 18.68 3.73
CA ASN A 365 34.31 18.80 4.14
C ASN A 365 34.45 19.96 5.13
N ASN A 366 35.20 19.76 6.22
CA ASN A 366 35.41 20.80 7.22
C ASN A 366 36.53 21.76 6.84
N ASP A 367 36.17 22.91 6.29
CA ASP A 367 37.14 23.96 5.94
C ASP A 367 37.52 24.88 7.11
N LYS A 368 36.84 24.77 8.25
CA LYS A 368 37.04 25.62 9.43
C LYS A 368 37.79 24.89 10.54
N THR A 369 38.36 25.64 11.47
CA THR A 369 38.91 25.11 12.71
C THR A 369 38.00 25.45 13.89
N GLY A 370 38.16 24.71 14.99
CA GLY A 370 37.30 24.75 16.16
C GLY A 370 36.24 23.65 16.16
N GLU A 371 35.32 23.75 17.10
CA GLU A 371 34.16 22.88 17.20
C GLU A 371 33.05 23.41 16.29
N ILE A 372 32.61 22.57 15.35
CA ILE A 372 31.68 22.94 14.31
C ILE A 372 30.42 22.07 14.42
N PRO A 373 29.28 22.65 14.85
CA PRO A 373 27.99 22.02 14.63
C PRO A 373 27.63 22.12 13.14
N ILE A 374 27.11 21.02 12.58
CA ILE A 374 26.63 20.97 11.20
C ILE A 374 25.20 20.45 11.15
N SER A 375 24.49 20.85 10.08
CA SER A 375 23.15 20.39 9.73
C SER A 375 23.08 20.27 8.21
N LEU A 376 23.24 19.06 7.68
CA LEU A 376 23.26 18.77 6.25
C LEU A 376 21.92 18.16 5.83
N ASN A 377 21.19 18.88 4.98
CA ASN A 377 19.94 18.38 4.40
C ASN A 377 20.21 17.75 3.03
N LEU A 378 20.07 16.43 2.93
CA LEU A 378 20.31 15.66 1.73
C LEU A 378 18.97 15.21 1.14
N VAL A 379 18.69 15.58 -0.10
CA VAL A 379 17.47 15.19 -0.84
C VAL A 379 17.90 14.49 -2.10
N ASN A 380 18.55 15.22 -3.01
CA ASN A 380 18.99 14.71 -4.32
C ASN A 380 19.95 13.52 -4.20
N GLU A 381 20.71 13.45 -3.11
CA GLU A 381 21.68 12.39 -2.84
C GLU A 381 21.04 11.06 -2.43
N VAL A 382 19.83 11.09 -1.84
CA VAL A 382 19.24 9.94 -1.13
C VAL A 382 17.84 9.56 -1.60
N ASN A 383 17.15 10.47 -2.31
CA ASN A 383 15.78 10.29 -2.75
C ASN A 383 15.63 9.02 -3.61
N GLY A 384 14.72 8.14 -3.22
CA GLY A 384 14.49 6.84 -3.88
C GLY A 384 15.25 5.66 -3.26
N SER A 385 16.12 5.90 -2.27
CA SER A 385 16.88 4.83 -1.58
C SER A 385 16.09 4.20 -0.43
N TYR A 386 16.38 2.96 -0.07
CA TYR A 386 15.86 2.34 1.17
C TYR A 386 16.89 2.30 2.30
N GLU A 387 18.16 2.45 1.96
CA GLU A 387 19.28 2.45 2.87
C GLU A 387 20.31 3.51 2.43
N VAL A 388 20.91 4.19 3.40
CA VAL A 388 22.03 5.09 3.21
C VAL A 388 23.09 4.78 4.26
N LEU A 389 24.32 4.51 3.84
CA LEU A 389 25.46 4.49 4.75
C LEU A 389 26.05 5.90 4.86
N VAL A 390 26.27 6.38 6.08
CA VAL A 390 26.93 7.66 6.36
C VAL A 390 28.30 7.40 6.98
N LYS A 391 29.36 7.87 6.33
CA LYS A 391 30.74 7.71 6.77
C LYS A 391 31.31 9.03 7.28
N VAL A 392 31.86 8.99 8.48
CA VAL A 392 32.68 10.05 9.08
C VAL A 392 34.15 9.67 8.93
N THR A 393 34.93 10.52 8.28
CA THR A 393 36.38 10.34 8.12
C THR A 393 37.12 11.37 8.96
N LEU A 394 38.04 10.91 9.80
CA LEU A 394 38.83 11.72 10.72
C LEU A 394 40.32 11.48 10.47
N LYS A 395 41.13 12.54 10.49
CA LYS A 395 42.60 12.44 10.54
C LYS A 395 43.12 13.57 11.42
N ALA A 396 43.93 13.23 12.40
CA ALA A 396 44.59 14.21 13.25
C ALA A 396 46.07 14.30 12.92
N ASN A 397 46.63 15.51 12.93
CA ASN A 397 48.02 15.78 12.56
C ASN A 397 48.98 15.78 13.75
N THR A 398 48.54 16.17 14.96
CA THR A 398 49.43 16.29 16.12
C THR A 398 49.00 15.43 17.30
N SER A 399 47.73 15.49 17.70
CA SER A 399 47.14 14.62 18.73
C SER A 399 45.85 14.01 18.20
N PRO A 400 45.51 12.72 18.48
CA PRO A 400 44.24 12.13 18.06
C PRO A 400 43.01 12.99 18.38
N SER A 401 43.03 13.68 19.52
CA SER A 401 41.98 14.61 19.97
C SER A 401 41.82 15.88 19.13
N ASP A 402 42.69 16.11 18.14
CA ASP A 402 42.65 17.30 17.30
C ASP A 402 41.62 17.16 16.15
N ALA A 403 41.18 15.93 15.85
CA ALA A 403 40.07 15.62 14.93
C ALA A 403 39.08 14.67 15.61
N CYS A 404 37.90 15.17 15.99
CA CYS A 404 36.92 14.39 16.76
C CYS A 404 35.51 14.44 16.17
N LEU A 405 34.77 13.33 16.30
CA LEU A 405 33.30 13.31 16.26
C LEU A 405 32.76 13.26 17.70
N LYS A 406 32.04 14.29 18.13
CA LYS A 406 31.46 14.36 19.48
C LYS A 406 30.06 13.76 19.55
N ASN A 407 29.23 14.06 18.55
CA ASN A 407 27.89 13.48 18.42
C ASN A 407 27.43 13.49 16.97
N ILE A 408 26.44 12.66 16.67
CA ILE A 408 25.74 12.62 15.39
C ILE A 408 24.30 12.16 15.61
N GLU A 409 23.37 12.73 14.87
CA GLU A 409 21.95 12.35 14.86
C GLU A 409 21.38 12.49 13.45
N PHE A 410 20.40 11.66 13.16
CA PHE A 410 19.79 11.53 11.86
C PHE A 410 18.29 11.72 11.94
N GLU A 411 17.73 12.44 10.97
CA GLU A 411 16.29 12.49 10.74
C GLU A 411 16.02 12.17 9.27
N THR A 412 15.30 11.09 9.04
CA THR A 412 14.95 10.58 7.71
C THR A 412 13.47 10.80 7.46
N ILE A 413 13.12 11.39 6.32
CA ILE A 413 11.75 11.40 5.82
C ILE A 413 11.60 10.30 4.79
N THR A 414 10.50 9.55 4.87
CA THR A 414 10.12 8.56 3.88
C THR A 414 8.78 8.90 3.26
N MET A 415 8.58 8.45 2.03
CA MET A 415 7.27 8.44 1.38
C MET A 415 6.60 7.10 1.60
N LEU A 416 5.29 7.10 1.85
CA LEU A 416 4.51 5.88 2.00
C LEU A 416 3.10 6.04 1.44
N ASN A 417 2.40 4.93 1.25
CA ASN A 417 0.98 4.90 0.95
C ASN A 417 0.18 4.92 2.27
N SER A 418 -0.63 5.95 2.46
CA SER A 418 -1.44 6.12 3.69
C SER A 418 -2.57 5.09 3.81
N LYS A 419 -3.02 4.48 2.71
CA LYS A 419 -4.21 3.63 2.66
C LYS A 419 -3.97 2.18 3.06
N THR A 420 -2.71 1.77 3.15
CA THR A 420 -2.26 0.38 3.39
C THR A 420 -1.57 0.22 4.74
N GLN A 421 -1.43 1.31 5.51
CA GLN A 421 -0.93 1.24 6.87
C GLN A 421 -1.95 0.59 7.83
N PRO A 422 -1.52 0.11 9.02
CA PRO A 422 -2.40 -0.47 10.04
C PRO A 422 -3.57 0.44 10.45
N LYS A 423 -4.82 0.07 10.10
CA LYS A 423 -6.00 0.91 10.37
C LYS A 423 -6.63 0.65 11.74
N LEU A 424 -7.42 1.61 12.18
CA LEU A 424 -8.39 1.43 13.27
C LEU A 424 -9.79 1.71 12.70
N LEU A 425 -10.75 0.86 13.03
CA LEU A 425 -12.17 0.99 12.75
C LEU A 425 -12.92 1.35 14.02
N LEU A 426 -14.22 1.61 13.88
CA LEU A 426 -15.09 1.89 15.01
C LEU A 426 -15.17 0.63 15.91
N GLY A 427 -15.32 0.81 17.23
CA GLY A 427 -15.40 -0.31 18.16
C GLY A 427 -14.04 -0.99 18.36
N LYS A 428 -14.06 -2.31 18.57
CA LYS A 428 -12.87 -3.09 18.93
C LYS A 428 -11.98 -3.40 17.73
N ASN A 429 -10.69 -3.08 17.85
CA ASN A 429 -9.62 -3.47 16.92
C ASN A 429 -8.60 -4.35 17.64
N THR A 430 -8.18 -5.43 17.00
CA THR A 430 -7.11 -6.29 17.49
C THR A 430 -5.80 -5.89 16.82
N VAL A 431 -4.82 -5.47 17.62
CA VAL A 431 -3.47 -5.18 17.15
C VAL A 431 -2.59 -6.40 17.42
N TYR A 432 -1.85 -6.84 16.41
CA TYR A 432 -0.78 -7.85 16.53
C TYR A 432 0.58 -7.17 16.40
N VAL A 433 1.48 -7.50 17.32
CA VAL A 433 2.89 -7.13 17.26
C VAL A 433 3.74 -8.40 17.24
N GLY A 434 4.58 -8.53 16.24
CA GLY A 434 5.49 -9.66 16.09
C GLY A 434 6.83 -9.23 15.52
N ILE A 435 7.74 -10.19 15.41
CA ILE A 435 9.04 -10.03 14.77
C ILE A 435 9.28 -11.21 13.83
N GLY A 436 9.91 -10.96 12.69
CA GLY A 436 10.40 -12.00 11.80
C GLY A 436 11.74 -12.57 12.27
N ASP A 437 12.47 -13.21 11.36
CA ASP A 437 13.83 -13.70 11.62
C ASP A 437 14.70 -12.56 12.17
N GLN A 438 15.46 -12.81 13.24
CA GLN A 438 16.31 -11.78 13.85
C GLN A 438 17.64 -11.63 13.08
N THR A 439 17.51 -11.23 11.81
CA THR A 439 18.60 -10.98 10.86
C THR A 439 18.54 -9.55 10.36
N GLY A 440 19.70 -8.89 10.25
CA GLY A 440 19.83 -7.71 9.41
C GLY A 440 19.78 -8.09 7.92
N SER A 441 19.54 -7.12 7.05
CA SER A 441 19.42 -7.36 5.61
C SER A 441 20.16 -6.29 4.82
N VAL A 442 20.92 -6.71 3.82
CA VAL A 442 21.48 -5.84 2.77
C VAL A 442 20.72 -6.14 1.49
N VAL A 443 20.03 -5.15 0.94
CA VAL A 443 19.26 -5.28 -0.30
C VAL A 443 19.96 -4.51 -1.42
N VAL A 444 20.21 -5.18 -2.53
CA VAL A 444 20.74 -4.59 -3.77
C VAL A 444 19.72 -4.77 -4.87
N TRP A 445 19.26 -3.66 -5.44
CA TRP A 445 18.35 -3.61 -6.57
C TRP A 445 18.78 -2.46 -7.50
N PRO A 446 19.75 -2.70 -8.40
CA PRO A 446 20.31 -1.66 -9.23
C PRO A 446 19.36 -1.26 -10.36
N ASP A 447 19.40 0.01 -10.76
CA ASP A 447 18.88 0.44 -12.06
C ASP A 447 19.82 -0.09 -13.15
N LEU A 448 19.30 -0.96 -14.01
CA LEU A 448 20.08 -1.59 -15.07
C LEU A 448 20.22 -0.69 -16.31
N GLN A 449 19.51 0.44 -16.42
CA GLN A 449 19.59 1.30 -17.61
C GLN A 449 20.98 1.94 -17.80
N GLY A 450 21.44 1.95 -19.05
CA GLY A 450 22.69 2.58 -19.46
C GLY A 450 23.88 2.12 -18.65
N LYS A 451 24.43 3.01 -17.82
CA LYS A 451 25.60 2.76 -16.96
C LYS A 451 25.28 2.80 -15.47
N ASN A 452 24.01 2.87 -15.08
CA ASN A 452 23.58 3.08 -13.70
C ASN A 452 23.92 1.90 -12.77
N TYR A 453 24.11 0.70 -13.32
CA TYR A 453 24.47 -0.50 -12.59
C TYR A 453 25.99 -0.65 -12.33
N LEU A 454 26.85 0.10 -13.04
CA LEU A 454 28.31 -0.03 -12.92
C LEU A 454 28.85 0.17 -11.49
N PRO A 455 28.27 1.03 -10.62
CA PRO A 455 28.69 1.11 -9.22
C PRO A 455 28.53 -0.18 -8.41
N TYR A 456 27.73 -1.14 -8.90
CA TYR A 456 27.37 -2.37 -8.18
C TYR A 456 28.14 -3.61 -8.68
N ILE A 457 28.83 -3.52 -9.82
CA ILE A 457 29.44 -4.68 -10.44
C ILE A 457 30.80 -5.01 -9.82
N PHE A 458 31.04 -6.30 -9.65
CA PHE A 458 32.36 -6.86 -9.38
C PHE A 458 33.11 -7.18 -10.67
N GLU A 459 32.38 -7.73 -11.65
CA GLU A 459 32.92 -8.18 -12.92
C GLU A 459 31.79 -8.25 -13.96
N GLN A 460 32.11 -8.07 -15.24
CA GLN A 460 31.21 -8.36 -16.34
C GLN A 460 31.99 -8.81 -17.58
N GLU A 461 31.38 -9.65 -18.40
CA GLU A 461 31.92 -10.05 -19.70
C GLU A 461 30.80 -10.07 -20.73
N ASN A 462 31.06 -9.56 -21.94
CA ASN A 462 30.16 -9.63 -23.09
C ASN A 462 28.71 -9.13 -22.81
N ILE A 463 28.55 -8.22 -21.84
CA ILE A 463 27.27 -7.62 -21.44
C ILE A 463 27.24 -6.13 -21.81
N VAL A 464 26.07 -5.68 -22.27
CA VAL A 464 25.73 -4.27 -22.45
C VAL A 464 24.31 -4.03 -21.93
N SER A 465 24.01 -2.77 -21.60
CA SER A 465 22.66 -2.35 -21.24
C SER A 465 22.22 -1.13 -22.03
N GLU A 466 20.96 -1.11 -22.44
CA GLU A 466 20.37 -0.03 -23.21
C GLU A 466 20.14 1.21 -22.35
N GLU A 467 20.27 2.41 -22.92
CA GLU A 467 20.08 3.68 -22.20
C GLU A 467 18.68 3.85 -21.60
N LYS A 468 17.67 3.22 -22.21
CA LYS A 468 16.27 3.25 -21.75
C LYS A 468 15.63 1.88 -21.83
N HIS A 469 14.81 1.57 -20.84
CA HIS A 469 14.02 0.35 -20.80
C HIS A 469 12.90 0.38 -21.87
N LYS A 470 12.81 -0.67 -22.71
CA LYS A 470 11.79 -0.77 -23.79
C LYS A 470 10.40 -1.19 -23.31
N GLY A 471 10.32 -1.74 -22.10
CA GLY A 471 9.08 -2.08 -21.38
C GLY A 471 8.64 -3.54 -21.54
N TYR A 472 8.83 -4.12 -22.73
CA TYR A 472 8.36 -5.49 -23.08
C TYR A 472 9.49 -6.50 -23.33
N GLN A 473 10.74 -6.08 -23.11
CA GLN A 473 11.97 -6.88 -23.16
C GLN A 473 12.92 -6.39 -22.06
N GLY A 474 13.87 -7.24 -21.64
CA GLY A 474 14.91 -6.83 -20.71
C GLY A 474 15.82 -5.74 -21.31
N VAL A 475 16.44 -4.94 -20.44
CA VAL A 475 17.32 -3.82 -20.81
C VAL A 475 18.77 -4.23 -20.98
N MET A 476 19.21 -5.25 -20.23
CA MET A 476 20.59 -5.75 -20.23
C MET A 476 20.68 -7.07 -21.01
N HIS A 477 21.66 -7.19 -21.90
CA HIS A 477 21.79 -8.34 -22.82
C HIS A 477 23.23 -8.57 -23.30
N ALA A 478 23.45 -9.70 -23.98
CA ALA A 478 24.75 -10.04 -24.57
C ALA A 478 25.11 -9.11 -25.76
N ILE A 479 26.40 -8.82 -25.94
CA ILE A 479 26.96 -8.08 -27.09
C ILE A 479 27.14 -9.03 -28.28
N GLU A 480 27.85 -10.13 -28.07
CA GLU A 480 28.19 -11.13 -29.08
C GLU A 480 27.35 -12.41 -28.88
N PRO A 481 26.76 -12.99 -29.94
CA PRO A 481 26.05 -14.26 -29.85
C PRO A 481 27.02 -15.43 -29.66
N LYS A 482 26.53 -16.57 -29.13
CA LYS A 482 27.30 -17.81 -28.95
C LYS A 482 28.56 -17.68 -28.09
N LYS A 483 28.69 -16.57 -27.35
CA LYS A 483 29.71 -16.32 -26.34
C LYS A 483 29.00 -16.11 -25.02
N GLN A 484 29.57 -16.63 -23.93
CA GLN A 484 28.99 -16.40 -22.61
C GLN A 484 28.97 -14.91 -22.33
N ALA A 485 27.86 -14.42 -21.81
CA ALA A 485 27.71 -13.06 -21.33
C ALA A 485 27.30 -13.12 -19.86
N TYR A 486 27.94 -12.36 -18.99
CA TYR A 486 27.57 -12.35 -17.59
C TYR A 486 27.84 -11.02 -16.90
N VAL A 487 27.11 -10.80 -15.83
CA VAL A 487 27.38 -9.74 -14.84
C VAL A 487 27.47 -10.38 -13.46
N VAL A 488 28.45 -9.94 -12.68
CA VAL A 488 28.68 -10.39 -11.30
C VAL A 488 28.50 -9.21 -10.36
N PHE A 489 27.65 -9.37 -9.35
CA PHE A 489 27.47 -8.42 -8.26
C PHE A 489 28.16 -8.95 -7.00
N ARG A 490 28.73 -8.04 -6.20
CA ARG A 490 29.29 -8.37 -4.89
C ARG A 490 28.48 -7.69 -3.80
N ILE A 491 28.20 -8.44 -2.73
CA ILE A 491 27.62 -7.90 -1.51
C ILE A 491 28.49 -8.31 -0.34
N ASP A 492 28.89 -7.33 0.46
CA ASP A 492 29.56 -7.52 1.74
C ASP A 492 28.55 -7.24 2.87
N ALA A 493 28.46 -8.15 3.83
CA ALA A 493 27.60 -8.03 5.00
C ALA A 493 28.42 -7.63 6.23
N PRO A 494 27.88 -6.80 7.15
CA PRO A 494 28.58 -6.38 8.36
C PRO A 494 28.71 -7.50 9.40
N GLY A 495 27.98 -8.60 9.23
CA GLY A 495 28.04 -9.81 10.05
C GLY A 495 28.00 -11.06 9.19
N ASP A 496 28.08 -12.23 9.83
CA ASP A 496 28.04 -13.50 9.13
C ASP A 496 26.71 -13.67 8.40
N ILE A 497 26.79 -14.00 7.10
CA ILE A 497 25.63 -14.23 6.25
C ILE A 497 24.91 -15.51 6.72
N THR A 498 23.59 -15.44 6.80
CA THR A 498 22.72 -16.55 7.26
C THR A 498 21.82 -17.08 6.17
N ARG A 499 21.39 -16.22 5.25
CA ARG A 499 20.49 -16.54 4.13
C ARG A 499 20.75 -15.57 3.00
N ILE A 500 20.55 -16.01 1.77
CA ILE A 500 20.47 -15.15 0.59
C ILE A 500 19.15 -15.42 -0.15
N ASN A 501 18.54 -14.36 -0.67
CA ASN A 501 17.42 -14.43 -1.58
C ASN A 501 17.74 -13.59 -2.82
N TYR A 502 17.91 -14.21 -3.98
CA TYR A 502 18.31 -13.48 -5.18
C TYR A 502 17.63 -14.00 -6.44
N GLY A 503 17.43 -13.10 -7.38
CA GLY A 503 16.60 -13.36 -8.54
C GLY A 503 16.34 -12.11 -9.35
N GLY A 504 15.24 -12.13 -10.10
CA GLY A 504 14.82 -11.00 -10.88
C GLY A 504 13.77 -11.36 -11.92
N ARG A 505 13.60 -10.45 -12.87
CA ARG A 505 12.75 -10.63 -14.04
C ARG A 505 13.60 -10.76 -15.29
N PHE A 506 13.35 -11.83 -16.03
CA PHE A 506 14.16 -12.28 -17.16
C PHE A 506 13.31 -12.41 -18.41
N TYR A 507 13.92 -12.27 -19.58
CA TYR A 507 13.32 -12.51 -20.89
C TYR A 507 14.12 -13.59 -21.63
N ASN A 508 13.48 -14.63 -22.16
CA ASN A 508 14.14 -15.72 -22.87
C ASN A 508 13.32 -16.20 -24.07
N ARG A 509 13.82 -15.97 -25.28
CA ARG A 509 13.11 -16.27 -26.54
C ARG A 509 13.97 -16.94 -27.62
N ALA A 510 15.25 -16.58 -27.75
CA ALA A 510 16.08 -17.09 -28.83
C ALA A 510 16.24 -18.64 -28.76
N PRO A 511 16.39 -19.35 -29.88
CA PRO A 511 16.66 -20.78 -29.86
C PRO A 511 17.90 -21.11 -29.01
N GLU A 512 17.82 -22.18 -28.21
CA GLU A 512 18.90 -22.66 -27.34
C GLU A 512 19.39 -21.63 -26.30
N SER A 513 18.62 -20.55 -26.09
CA SER A 513 18.96 -19.54 -25.10
C SER A 513 18.63 -20.00 -23.69
N ARG A 514 19.50 -19.62 -22.75
CA ARG A 514 19.32 -19.83 -21.32
C ARG A 514 19.85 -18.67 -20.50
N ILE A 515 19.23 -18.48 -19.35
CA ILE A 515 19.67 -17.58 -18.30
C ILE A 515 19.91 -18.40 -17.04
N GLU A 516 21.07 -18.25 -16.42
CA GLU A 516 21.50 -19.04 -15.28
C GLU A 516 21.94 -18.14 -14.11
N LEU A 517 21.53 -18.52 -12.89
CA LEU A 517 21.82 -17.79 -11.67
C LEU A 517 22.81 -18.58 -10.83
N PHE A 518 24.00 -18.02 -10.65
CA PHE A 518 25.04 -18.61 -9.81
C PHE A 518 25.35 -17.75 -8.60
N HIS A 519 25.86 -18.38 -7.55
CA HIS A 519 26.44 -17.69 -6.40
C HIS A 519 27.76 -18.32 -5.96
N SER A 520 28.62 -17.53 -5.32
CA SER A 520 29.93 -17.96 -4.80
C SER A 520 30.23 -17.33 -3.45
N PHE A 521 30.64 -18.16 -2.49
CA PHE A 521 31.03 -17.75 -1.13
C PHE A 521 32.56 -17.68 -0.93
N ASP A 522 33.35 -17.98 -1.97
CA ASP A 522 34.80 -18.09 -1.92
C ASP A 522 35.51 -17.22 -2.96
N PHE A 523 34.89 -16.08 -3.28
CA PHE A 523 35.36 -15.09 -4.25
C PHE A 523 35.54 -15.67 -5.67
N GLY A 524 34.61 -16.52 -6.09
CA GLY A 524 34.52 -17.03 -7.45
C GLY A 524 35.40 -18.24 -7.74
N LYS A 525 36.04 -18.85 -6.72
CA LYS A 525 36.79 -20.09 -6.88
C LYS A 525 35.86 -21.26 -7.17
N THR A 526 34.69 -21.28 -6.53
CA THR A 526 33.59 -22.21 -6.81
C THR A 526 32.30 -21.44 -7.09
N TRP A 527 31.48 -21.98 -8.00
CA TRP A 527 30.19 -21.41 -8.39
C TRP A 527 29.10 -22.47 -8.25
N ASN A 528 28.06 -22.16 -7.49
CA ASN A 528 26.88 -23.00 -7.34
C ASN A 528 25.78 -22.47 -8.26
N ASN A 529 25.22 -23.33 -9.13
CA ASN A 529 24.06 -22.98 -9.95
C ASN A 529 22.79 -23.16 -9.11
N ALA A 530 22.03 -22.09 -8.90
CA ALA A 530 20.76 -22.15 -8.20
C ALA A 530 19.57 -22.32 -9.15
N TYR A 531 19.65 -21.81 -10.38
CA TYR A 531 18.53 -21.85 -11.32
C TYR A 531 18.97 -21.68 -12.78
N SER A 532 18.29 -22.38 -13.69
CA SER A 532 18.46 -22.24 -15.14
C SER A 532 17.10 -22.07 -15.84
N LEU A 533 16.85 -20.91 -16.45
CA LEU A 533 15.73 -20.65 -17.35
C LEU A 533 16.12 -21.08 -18.76
N THR A 534 15.55 -22.17 -19.26
CA THR A 534 15.79 -22.69 -20.62
C THR A 534 14.57 -22.60 -21.54
N ARG A 535 13.39 -22.30 -20.98
CA ARG A 535 12.15 -22.15 -21.75
C ARG A 535 12.25 -20.97 -22.70
N THR A 536 11.93 -21.21 -23.97
CA THR A 536 11.91 -20.20 -25.06
C THR A 536 10.52 -20.04 -25.69
N LYS A 537 9.53 -20.76 -25.16
CA LYS A 537 8.11 -20.62 -25.52
C LYS A 537 7.47 -19.48 -24.72
N PRO A 538 6.49 -18.75 -25.30
CA PRO A 538 5.81 -17.67 -24.61
C PRO A 538 4.98 -18.17 -23.40
N PRO A 539 4.70 -17.31 -22.40
CA PRO A 539 5.23 -15.95 -22.25
C PRO A 539 6.75 -15.98 -22.09
N TRP A 540 7.45 -15.05 -22.75
CA TRP A 540 8.91 -15.08 -22.81
C TRP A 540 9.56 -14.48 -21.58
N ASP A 541 8.79 -13.80 -20.73
CA ASP A 541 9.29 -13.33 -19.44
C ASP A 541 9.00 -14.32 -18.31
N ALA A 542 9.88 -14.28 -17.31
CA ALA A 542 9.78 -15.07 -16.09
C ALA A 542 10.28 -14.23 -14.93
N ILE A 543 9.59 -14.31 -13.79
CA ILE A 543 10.05 -13.78 -12.51
C ILE A 543 10.46 -14.98 -11.67
N HIS A 544 11.69 -14.97 -11.16
CA HIS A 544 12.22 -16.07 -10.38
C HIS A 544 13.13 -15.57 -9.27
N TYR A 545 13.06 -16.22 -8.10
CA TYR A 545 13.88 -15.94 -6.93
C TYR A 545 14.28 -17.25 -6.26
N GLU A 546 15.56 -17.34 -5.90
CA GLU A 546 16.15 -18.46 -5.19
C GLU A 546 16.48 -18.08 -3.75
N ILE A 547 16.10 -18.95 -2.81
CA ILE A 547 16.38 -18.80 -1.38
C ILE A 547 17.40 -19.87 -0.98
N ILE A 548 18.54 -19.45 -0.45
CA ILE A 548 19.64 -20.33 -0.05
C ILE A 548 20.00 -20.06 1.41
N ASP A 549 19.82 -21.07 2.26
CA ASP A 549 19.96 -20.98 3.73
C ASP A 549 21.16 -21.74 4.27
N ASN A 550 21.79 -22.58 3.45
CA ASN A 550 22.98 -23.35 3.78
C ASN A 550 24.27 -22.56 3.47
N VAL A 551 24.41 -21.38 4.09
CA VAL A 551 25.58 -20.51 3.90
C VAL A 551 26.76 -21.01 4.75
N PRO A 552 28.00 -21.07 4.21
CA PRO A 552 29.17 -21.44 4.99
C PRO A 552 29.40 -20.51 6.20
N THR A 553 29.89 -21.06 7.30
CA THR A 553 30.14 -20.30 8.53
C THR A 553 31.21 -19.21 8.32
N ALA A 554 31.08 -18.08 9.02
CA ALA A 554 31.99 -16.94 8.93
C ALA A 554 32.10 -16.29 7.53
N THR A 555 31.17 -16.61 6.61
CA THR A 555 31.07 -15.94 5.33
C THR A 555 30.46 -14.55 5.49
N ARG A 556 31.13 -13.52 4.98
CA ARG A 556 30.67 -12.11 5.00
C ARG A 556 30.63 -11.45 3.63
N SER A 557 31.06 -12.16 2.60
CA SER A 557 31.07 -11.68 1.23
C SER A 557 30.47 -12.75 0.34
N ILE A 558 29.70 -12.31 -0.66
CA ILE A 558 29.13 -13.20 -1.66
C ILE A 558 29.17 -12.54 -3.04
N LEU A 559 29.38 -13.37 -4.06
CA LEU A 559 29.23 -12.99 -5.47
C LEU A 559 27.97 -13.63 -6.05
N PHE A 560 27.18 -12.84 -6.78
CA PHE A 560 26.03 -13.30 -7.56
C PHE A 560 26.31 -13.12 -9.04
N LYS A 561 26.24 -14.18 -9.83
CA LYS A 561 26.49 -14.15 -11.27
C LYS A 561 25.20 -14.46 -12.03
N TYR A 562 24.81 -13.56 -12.92
CA TYR A 562 23.74 -13.76 -13.88
C TYR A 562 24.37 -14.01 -15.25
N LEU A 563 24.25 -15.24 -15.73
CA LEU A 563 24.86 -15.69 -16.99
C LEU A 563 23.78 -15.83 -18.07
N LEU A 564 24.07 -15.27 -19.24
CA LEU A 564 23.29 -15.35 -20.45
C LEU A 564 24.08 -16.16 -21.48
N ASN A 565 23.43 -17.15 -22.08
CA ASN A 565 23.97 -17.85 -23.24
C ASN A 565 22.87 -17.98 -24.29
N SER A 566 23.15 -17.58 -25.52
CA SER A 566 22.15 -17.55 -26.57
C SER A 566 22.78 -17.64 -27.96
N SER A 567 22.05 -18.25 -28.90
CA SER A 567 22.39 -18.30 -30.33
C SER A 567 22.36 -16.92 -31.00
N GLN A 568 21.69 -15.94 -30.37
CA GLN A 568 21.54 -14.56 -30.83
C GLN A 568 21.89 -13.57 -29.71
N ALA A 569 22.32 -12.36 -30.07
CA ALA A 569 22.53 -11.25 -29.15
C ALA A 569 21.36 -10.25 -29.21
N GLY A 570 21.31 -9.32 -28.27
CA GLY A 570 20.29 -8.27 -28.23
C GLY A 570 19.15 -8.52 -27.25
N THR A 571 18.43 -7.45 -26.92
CA THR A 571 17.26 -7.44 -26.02
C THR A 571 16.18 -8.48 -26.35
N SER A 572 16.03 -8.87 -27.61
CA SER A 572 15.01 -9.83 -28.09
C SER A 572 15.44 -11.29 -28.02
N ALA A 573 16.68 -11.59 -27.62
CA ALA A 573 17.21 -12.94 -27.51
C ALA A 573 16.99 -13.51 -26.10
N CYS A 574 17.96 -13.34 -25.20
CA CYS A 574 17.81 -13.49 -23.76
C CYS A 574 18.32 -12.20 -23.08
N SER A 575 17.54 -11.64 -22.17
CA SER A 575 17.84 -10.35 -21.54
C SER A 575 17.31 -10.27 -20.12
N ILE A 576 17.84 -9.33 -19.33
CA ILE A 576 17.47 -9.09 -17.94
C ILE A 576 16.68 -7.78 -17.87
N TYR A 577 15.48 -7.81 -17.28
CA TYR A 577 14.70 -6.61 -16.94
C TYR A 577 15.24 -5.97 -15.67
N SER A 578 15.33 -6.76 -14.61
CA SER A 578 15.69 -6.35 -13.27
C SER A 578 16.35 -7.51 -12.54
N VAL A 579 17.21 -7.19 -11.58
CA VAL A 579 17.74 -8.14 -10.60
C VAL A 579 17.54 -7.58 -9.21
N ARG A 580 17.29 -8.47 -8.24
CA ARG A 580 17.23 -8.10 -6.82
C ARG A 580 17.94 -9.18 -6.03
N MET A 581 18.80 -8.74 -5.12
CA MET A 581 19.57 -9.58 -4.21
C MET A 581 19.36 -9.08 -2.79
N GLU A 582 19.06 -10.00 -1.88
CA GLU A 582 18.92 -9.74 -0.47
C GLU A 582 19.83 -10.70 0.29
N VAL A 583 20.70 -10.15 1.13
CA VAL A 583 21.64 -10.90 1.97
C VAL A 583 21.26 -10.67 3.42
N ASN A 584 20.78 -11.73 4.07
CA ASN A 584 20.50 -11.72 5.50
C ASN A 584 21.78 -12.05 6.26
N HIS A 585 22.02 -11.34 7.35
CA HIS A 585 23.20 -11.56 8.19
C HIS A 585 22.86 -11.47 9.67
N LYS A 586 23.71 -12.07 10.51
CA LYS A 586 23.62 -11.93 11.96
C LYS A 586 23.79 -10.46 12.34
N PRO A 587 22.84 -9.85 13.08
CA PRO A 587 23.05 -8.52 13.63
C PRO A 587 24.05 -8.59 14.78
N LYS A 588 24.65 -7.46 15.14
CA LYS A 588 25.66 -7.40 16.22
C LYS A 588 25.11 -7.82 17.58
N ASN A 589 23.87 -7.45 17.85
CA ASN A 589 23.11 -7.88 19.02
C ASN A 589 21.63 -8.02 18.66
N ALA A 590 21.16 -9.26 18.59
CA ALA A 590 19.78 -9.61 18.22
C ALA A 590 18.86 -9.83 19.44
N ALA A 591 19.31 -9.46 20.65
CA ALA A 591 18.50 -9.65 21.84
C ALA A 591 17.19 -8.86 21.75
N PHE A 592 16.06 -9.50 22.03
CA PHE A 592 14.79 -8.80 22.05
C PHE A 592 14.79 -7.72 23.13
N LYS A 593 14.37 -6.51 22.75
CA LYS A 593 14.11 -5.40 23.66
C LYS A 593 12.64 -5.02 23.56
N PRO A 594 11.94 -4.76 24.69
CA PRO A 594 10.55 -4.36 24.66
C PRO A 594 10.28 -3.18 23.72
N LEU A 595 9.13 -3.22 23.05
CA LEU A 595 8.71 -2.19 22.09
C LEU A 595 7.65 -1.29 22.71
N GLU A 596 7.59 -0.04 22.28
CA GLU A 596 6.46 0.86 22.54
C GLU A 596 5.79 1.16 21.21
N VAL A 597 4.48 0.86 21.13
CA VAL A 597 3.65 1.09 19.95
C VAL A 597 2.57 2.09 20.30
N THR A 598 2.55 3.23 19.61
CA THR A 598 1.57 4.29 19.81
C THR A 598 0.74 4.50 18.55
N PHE A 599 -0.58 4.42 18.69
CA PHE A 599 -1.52 4.92 17.68
C PHE A 599 -2.08 6.27 18.15
N ASP A 600 -2.09 7.26 17.26
CA ASP A 600 -2.78 8.54 17.44
C ASP A 600 -3.90 8.66 16.40
N TRP A 601 -5.10 9.06 16.82
CA TRP A 601 -6.26 9.20 15.93
C TRP A 601 -7.22 10.30 16.39
N SER A 602 -8.05 10.76 15.46
CA SER A 602 -9.18 11.64 15.73
C SER A 602 -10.49 10.84 15.68
N GLU A 603 -11.28 10.89 16.75
CA GLU A 603 -12.65 10.35 16.79
C GLU A 603 -13.64 11.40 16.28
N LEU A 604 -14.35 11.05 15.21
CA LEU A 604 -15.41 11.89 14.66
C LEU A 604 -16.64 11.85 15.58
N GLN A 605 -17.18 13.01 15.94
CA GLN A 605 -18.35 13.13 16.81
C GLN A 605 -19.66 13.22 16.01
N GLN A 606 -20.79 13.22 16.71
CA GLN A 606 -22.13 13.31 16.11
C GLN A 606 -22.34 14.60 15.29
N ASP A 607 -21.71 15.69 15.70
CA ASP A 607 -21.71 16.98 14.99
C ASP A 607 -20.57 17.13 13.97
N TYR A 608 -19.84 16.05 13.66
CA TYR A 608 -18.67 16.01 12.79
C TYR A 608 -17.43 16.75 13.33
N SER A 609 -17.44 17.20 14.59
CA SER A 609 -16.21 17.66 15.27
C SER A 609 -15.25 16.49 15.51
N LEU A 610 -13.98 16.80 15.75
CA LEU A 610 -12.91 15.81 15.98
C LEU A 610 -12.42 15.89 17.42
N VAL A 611 -12.22 14.72 18.04
CA VAL A 611 -11.58 14.58 19.36
C VAL A 611 -10.32 13.74 19.21
N GLU A 612 -9.17 14.31 19.56
CA GLU A 612 -7.88 13.63 19.49
C GLU A 612 -7.71 12.62 20.63
N ARG A 613 -7.26 11.42 20.31
CA ARG A 613 -6.96 10.35 21.26
C ARG A 613 -5.73 9.58 20.82
N SER A 614 -5.10 8.90 21.77
CA SER A 614 -4.01 7.97 21.47
C SER A 614 -3.96 6.82 22.46
N HIS A 615 -3.30 5.74 22.07
CA HIS A 615 -3.04 4.57 22.91
C HIS A 615 -1.59 4.16 22.75
N THR A 616 -0.84 4.05 23.85
CA THR A 616 0.54 3.53 23.85
C THR A 616 0.61 2.20 24.57
N GLU A 617 0.97 1.14 23.86
CA GLU A 617 1.16 -0.20 24.42
C GLU A 617 2.64 -0.52 24.63
N LEU A 618 2.97 -1.13 25.78
CA LEU A 618 4.29 -1.71 26.04
C LEU A 618 4.29 -3.20 25.70
N ILE A 619 5.09 -3.58 24.72
CA ILE A 619 5.23 -4.95 24.22
C ILE A 619 6.43 -5.61 24.91
N GLN A 620 6.18 -6.44 25.93
CA GLN A 620 7.23 -7.09 26.72
C GLN A 620 7.74 -8.40 26.13
N THR A 621 6.93 -9.06 25.31
CA THR A 621 7.22 -10.32 24.63
C THR A 621 6.58 -10.30 23.26
N VAL A 622 7.04 -11.11 22.33
CA VAL A 622 6.44 -11.27 21.00
C VAL A 622 6.30 -12.76 20.66
N PRO A 623 5.25 -13.16 19.89
CA PRO A 623 4.17 -12.31 19.43
C PRO A 623 3.26 -11.83 20.58
N TYR A 624 2.59 -10.69 20.39
CA TYR A 624 1.68 -10.11 21.37
C TYR A 624 0.46 -9.51 20.69
N LYS A 625 -0.70 -9.68 21.31
CA LYS A 625 -1.97 -9.12 20.86
C LYS A 625 -2.59 -8.26 21.97
N TYR A 626 -3.11 -7.11 21.58
CA TYR A 626 -3.89 -6.24 22.47
C TYR A 626 -5.02 -5.57 21.67
N ASN A 627 -5.94 -4.91 22.37
CA ASN A 627 -7.08 -4.27 21.74
C ASN A 627 -7.00 -2.74 21.86
N ILE A 628 -7.48 -2.05 20.83
CA ILE A 628 -7.81 -0.64 20.86
C ILE A 628 -9.28 -0.50 20.48
N ASN A 629 -10.09 -0.03 21.42
CA ASN A 629 -11.48 0.34 21.23
C ASN A 629 -11.64 1.82 20.86
N ILE A 630 -12.45 2.09 19.85
CA ILE A 630 -12.74 3.42 19.29
C ILE A 630 -14.20 3.78 19.53
N GLY A 631 -14.46 4.97 20.09
CA GLY A 631 -15.78 5.36 20.61
C GLY A 631 -16.53 6.44 19.81
N GLY A 632 -15.98 6.88 18.67
CA GLY A 632 -16.58 7.94 17.85
C GLY A 632 -17.93 7.58 17.22
N ALA A 633 -18.56 8.55 16.57
CA ALA A 633 -19.77 8.38 15.76
C ALA A 633 -19.51 7.71 14.39
N ASP A 634 -18.24 7.54 13.99
CA ASP A 634 -17.82 6.96 12.72
C ASP A 634 -16.44 6.28 12.87
N HIS A 635 -15.94 5.68 11.79
CA HIS A 635 -14.55 5.25 11.70
C HIS A 635 -13.59 6.42 12.02
N PRO A 636 -12.52 6.17 12.79
CA PRO A 636 -11.59 7.23 13.19
C PRO A 636 -10.72 7.68 12.00
N ILE A 637 -10.19 8.89 12.10
CA ILE A 637 -9.08 9.35 11.26
C ILE A 637 -7.80 8.98 12.00
N VAL A 638 -7.13 7.91 11.58
CA VAL A 638 -5.81 7.59 12.13
C VAL A 638 -4.82 8.65 11.67
N ASN A 639 -4.12 9.28 12.60
CA ASN A 639 -3.20 10.37 12.34
C ASN A 639 -1.77 9.85 12.19
N SER A 640 -1.33 9.00 13.13
CA SER A 640 0.00 8.42 13.09
C SER A 640 0.12 7.07 13.81
N LEU A 641 1.12 6.29 13.40
CA LEU A 641 1.62 5.09 14.09
C LEU A 641 3.09 5.30 14.43
N ARG A 642 3.44 5.30 15.71
CA ARG A 642 4.82 5.41 16.19
C ARG A 642 5.29 4.10 16.82
N ILE A 643 6.51 3.70 16.49
CA ILE A 643 7.17 2.51 17.01
C ILE A 643 8.59 2.89 17.45
N LYS A 644 8.98 2.44 18.63
CA LYS A 644 10.33 2.61 19.20
C LYS A 644 10.67 1.46 20.14
N LEU A 645 11.96 1.26 20.41
CA LEU A 645 12.37 0.42 21.54
C LEU A 645 12.09 1.18 22.85
N LYS A 646 11.76 0.45 23.93
CA LYS A 646 11.59 1.02 25.26
C LYS A 646 12.88 1.71 25.70
N GLY A 647 12.80 3.01 25.98
CA GLY A 647 13.92 3.79 26.51
C GLY A 647 13.85 3.93 28.04
N ASP A 648 14.80 4.68 28.59
CA ASP A 648 14.90 4.91 30.05
C ASP A 648 14.11 6.12 30.54
N LEU A 649 13.25 6.72 29.70
CA LEU A 649 12.45 7.87 30.09
C LEU A 649 11.53 7.49 31.25
N PRO A 650 11.71 8.09 32.44
CA PRO A 650 10.79 7.85 33.54
C PRO A 650 9.44 8.48 33.21
N ASN A 651 8.35 7.77 33.52
CA ASN A 651 6.96 8.25 33.47
C ASN A 651 6.23 8.22 32.10
N ILE A 652 6.49 7.24 31.23
CA ILE A 652 5.59 6.98 30.09
C ILE A 652 4.27 6.41 30.62
N ARG A 653 3.15 7.08 30.29
CA ARG A 653 1.80 6.57 30.56
C ARG A 653 1.41 5.60 29.45
N TYR A 654 1.28 4.31 29.80
CA TYR A 654 0.74 3.29 28.90
C TYR A 654 -0.79 3.26 28.95
N GLY A 655 -1.41 2.77 27.88
CA GLY A 655 -2.84 2.80 27.66
C GLY A 655 -3.32 4.06 26.93
N TYR A 656 -4.61 4.35 27.07
CA TYR A 656 -5.26 5.51 26.48
C TYR A 656 -4.74 6.84 27.07
N SER A 657 -4.57 7.85 26.22
CA SER A 657 -4.09 9.19 26.61
C SER A 657 -5.00 9.89 27.63
N ASP A 658 -6.30 9.64 27.56
CA ASP A 658 -7.31 10.09 28.52
C ASP A 658 -7.59 9.10 29.67
N GLY A 659 -6.98 7.90 29.62
CA GLY A 659 -7.19 6.83 30.58
C GLY A 659 -8.52 6.10 30.48
N LYS A 660 -9.28 6.28 29.40
CA LYS A 660 -10.63 5.71 29.25
C LYS A 660 -10.65 4.69 28.12
N ASP A 661 -10.75 3.42 28.45
CA ASP A 661 -11.18 2.43 27.47
C ASP A 661 -12.71 2.52 27.31
N VAL A 662 -13.18 2.80 26.09
CA VAL A 662 -14.61 2.92 25.77
C VAL A 662 -15.29 1.56 25.58
N GLY A 663 -14.52 0.48 25.43
CA GLY A 663 -15.04 -0.85 25.13
C GLY A 663 -15.79 -0.93 23.80
N GLY A 664 -16.59 -1.99 23.63
CA GLY A 664 -17.43 -2.21 22.44
C GLY A 664 -17.11 -3.50 21.70
N GLU A 665 -17.95 -3.82 20.73
CA GLU A 665 -17.77 -4.97 19.85
C GLU A 665 -16.94 -4.60 18.61
N LYS A 666 -16.40 -5.61 17.94
CA LYS A 666 -15.72 -5.42 16.65
C LYS A 666 -16.75 -4.90 15.65
N TYR A 667 -16.43 -3.84 14.94
CA TYR A 667 -17.29 -3.37 13.85
C TYR A 667 -17.35 -4.42 12.73
N VAL A 668 -18.58 -4.70 12.27
CA VAL A 668 -18.85 -5.59 11.16
C VAL A 668 -19.52 -4.76 10.06
N SER A 669 -18.89 -4.69 8.90
CA SER A 669 -19.44 -3.99 7.73
C SER A 669 -20.78 -4.60 7.31
N ARG A 670 -21.54 -3.87 6.48
CA ARG A 670 -22.78 -4.39 5.90
C ARG A 670 -22.62 -4.67 4.41
N TRP A 671 -23.19 -5.78 3.96
CA TRP A 671 -23.52 -6.01 2.56
C TRP A 671 -24.95 -5.56 2.31
N VAL A 672 -25.19 -4.87 1.19
CA VAL A 672 -26.54 -4.42 0.80
C VAL A 672 -27.00 -5.11 -0.48
N THR A 673 -28.26 -5.53 -0.48
CA THR A 673 -28.98 -5.99 -1.67
C THR A 673 -30.19 -5.07 -1.90
N TYR A 674 -30.29 -4.54 -3.11
CA TYR A 674 -31.40 -3.70 -3.55
C TYR A 674 -32.42 -4.56 -4.29
N GLY A 675 -33.69 -4.32 -4.01
CA GLY A 675 -34.80 -4.94 -4.72
C GLY A 675 -35.16 -4.20 -6.01
N LYS A 676 -36.31 -4.53 -6.58
CA LYS A 676 -36.78 -3.97 -7.86
C LYS A 676 -37.19 -2.51 -7.70
N ASN A 677 -36.77 -1.65 -8.63
CA ASN A 677 -37.29 -0.29 -8.74
C ASN A 677 -38.71 -0.31 -9.36
N LEU A 678 -39.71 0.01 -8.55
CA LEU A 678 -41.12 0.12 -8.91
C LEU A 678 -41.44 1.44 -9.63
N ALA A 679 -40.59 2.46 -9.47
CA ALA A 679 -40.72 3.75 -10.12
C ALA A 679 -40.16 3.76 -11.56
N GLU A 680 -39.37 2.76 -11.94
CA GLU A 680 -38.77 2.69 -13.28
C GLU A 680 -39.85 2.65 -14.37
N GLY A 681 -39.76 3.58 -15.31
CA GLY A 681 -40.70 3.78 -16.42
C GLY A 681 -42.08 4.30 -16.01
N LYS A 682 -42.22 4.88 -14.81
CA LYS A 682 -43.49 5.44 -14.32
C LYS A 682 -43.59 6.94 -14.58
N ASP A 683 -44.81 7.42 -14.76
CA ASP A 683 -45.06 8.85 -14.92
C ASP A 683 -44.77 9.60 -13.60
N TYR A 684 -44.26 10.81 -13.73
CA TYR A 684 -44.11 11.72 -12.60
C TYR A 684 -44.47 13.16 -12.99
N THR A 685 -44.69 13.98 -11.97
CA THR A 685 -44.88 15.43 -12.10
C THR A 685 -43.90 16.16 -11.19
N VAL A 686 -43.46 17.34 -11.61
CA VAL A 686 -42.67 18.26 -10.78
C VAL A 686 -43.46 19.55 -10.54
N SER A 687 -43.54 20.00 -9.28
CA SER A 687 -44.27 21.25 -8.95
C SER A 687 -43.56 22.51 -9.45
N VAL A 688 -42.24 22.43 -9.62
CA VAL A 688 -41.40 23.51 -10.16
C VAL A 688 -40.62 22.94 -11.33
N PRO A 689 -40.75 23.51 -12.55
CA PRO A 689 -39.98 23.07 -13.70
C PRO A 689 -38.49 23.11 -13.45
N SER A 690 -37.76 22.14 -13.99
CA SER A 690 -36.30 22.18 -14.01
C SER A 690 -35.82 23.40 -14.79
N ASN A 691 -34.74 24.02 -14.33
CA ASN A 691 -33.95 24.90 -15.20
C ASN A 691 -33.08 24.07 -16.16
N ASN A 692 -32.52 24.73 -17.17
CA ASN A 692 -31.65 24.10 -18.18
C ASN A 692 -30.17 24.48 -17.99
N LYS A 693 -29.76 24.88 -16.77
CA LYS A 693 -28.36 25.21 -16.50
C LYS A 693 -27.51 23.95 -16.66
N TRP A 694 -26.32 24.11 -17.26
CA TRP A 694 -25.36 23.02 -17.46
C TRP A 694 -25.92 21.83 -18.24
N ASP A 695 -26.79 22.10 -19.22
CA ASP A 695 -27.46 21.08 -20.04
C ASP A 695 -28.43 20.16 -19.25
N ALA A 696 -28.85 20.60 -18.06
CA ALA A 696 -29.93 19.96 -17.32
C ALA A 696 -31.31 20.15 -17.99
N GLY A 697 -32.35 19.67 -17.34
CA GLY A 697 -33.72 19.75 -17.82
C GLY A 697 -34.28 18.39 -18.19
N ASP A 698 -35.55 18.35 -18.57
CA ASP A 698 -36.29 17.11 -18.77
C ASP A 698 -37.28 17.23 -19.94
N PRO A 699 -36.77 17.33 -21.18
CA PRO A 699 -37.62 17.58 -22.35
C PRO A 699 -38.58 16.42 -22.64
N ASP A 700 -38.19 15.19 -22.28
CA ASP A 700 -38.95 13.97 -22.55
C ASP A 700 -39.85 13.54 -21.37
N GLY A 701 -39.74 14.22 -20.22
CA GLY A 701 -40.59 13.99 -19.05
C GLY A 701 -40.36 12.65 -18.34
N ASN A 702 -39.17 12.05 -18.49
CA ASN A 702 -38.92 10.68 -18.05
C ASN A 702 -37.62 10.47 -17.26
N LYS A 703 -36.72 11.46 -17.21
CA LYS A 703 -35.37 11.30 -16.64
C LYS A 703 -35.35 10.82 -15.19
N LEU A 704 -36.26 11.29 -14.33
CA LEU A 704 -36.24 10.93 -12.90
C LEU A 704 -36.68 9.49 -12.59
N THR A 705 -37.12 8.77 -13.61
CA THR A 705 -37.68 7.41 -13.50
C THR A 705 -37.19 6.52 -14.63
N ASP A 706 -36.13 6.91 -15.35
CA ASP A 706 -35.61 6.14 -16.47
C ASP A 706 -34.72 4.96 -16.03
N GLY A 707 -34.44 4.86 -14.73
CA GLY A 707 -33.60 3.82 -14.13
C GLY A 707 -32.11 4.17 -14.10
N ILE A 708 -31.70 5.36 -14.54
CA ILE A 708 -30.31 5.79 -14.67
C ILE A 708 -29.90 6.67 -13.50
N VAL A 709 -29.18 6.08 -12.55
CA VAL A 709 -28.52 6.82 -11.47
C VAL A 709 -27.30 7.54 -12.04
N GLY A 710 -27.19 8.84 -11.75
CA GLY A 710 -26.15 9.72 -12.27
C GLY A 710 -24.76 9.44 -11.71
N PRO A 711 -23.75 10.22 -12.14
CA PRO A 711 -22.37 10.02 -11.70
C PRO A 711 -22.21 10.30 -10.19
N PRO A 712 -21.30 9.58 -9.51
CA PRO A 712 -21.02 9.79 -8.08
C PRO A 712 -20.18 11.05 -7.79
N TYR A 713 -20.16 12.01 -8.72
CA TYR A 713 -19.35 13.23 -8.66
C TYR A 713 -20.21 14.46 -8.88
N ALA A 714 -19.74 15.59 -8.36
CA ALA A 714 -20.28 16.90 -8.67
C ALA A 714 -19.83 17.43 -10.05
N GLY A 715 -20.71 18.20 -10.69
CA GLY A 715 -20.37 18.93 -11.92
C GLY A 715 -20.10 18.04 -13.14
N GLY A 716 -19.27 18.54 -14.06
CA GLY A 716 -18.94 17.85 -15.31
C GLY A 716 -20.19 17.57 -16.16
N ILE A 717 -20.35 16.33 -16.60
CA ILE A 717 -21.50 15.88 -17.40
C ILE A 717 -22.72 15.52 -16.55
N GLY A 718 -22.60 15.48 -15.22
CA GLY A 718 -23.67 15.03 -14.33
C GLY A 718 -25.02 15.72 -14.55
N PRO A 719 -25.08 17.06 -14.66
CA PRO A 719 -26.35 17.76 -14.86
C PRO A 719 -27.12 17.35 -16.13
N ARG A 720 -26.46 16.83 -17.18
CA ARG A 720 -27.13 16.35 -18.42
C ARG A 720 -28.15 15.23 -18.16
N TYR A 721 -27.90 14.44 -17.12
CA TYR A 721 -28.72 13.31 -16.70
C TYR A 721 -29.75 13.71 -15.64
N ALA A 722 -29.87 15.00 -15.31
CA ALA A 722 -30.60 15.44 -14.14
C ALA A 722 -31.55 16.61 -14.42
N LEU A 723 -32.54 16.74 -13.55
CA LEU A 723 -33.26 17.99 -13.34
C LEU A 723 -32.45 18.87 -12.40
N CYS A 724 -32.56 20.19 -12.56
CA CYS A 724 -31.79 21.19 -11.85
C CYS A 724 -32.70 22.26 -11.27
N TRP A 725 -32.46 22.59 -10.00
CA TRP A 725 -33.19 23.62 -9.27
C TRP A 725 -32.24 24.52 -8.49
N ASP A 726 -32.58 25.80 -8.42
CA ASP A 726 -31.84 26.74 -7.58
C ASP A 726 -32.30 26.66 -6.13
N LYS A 727 -31.51 27.24 -5.24
CA LYS A 727 -31.85 27.41 -3.83
C LYS A 727 -33.25 28.04 -3.67
N ASP A 728 -33.97 27.62 -2.62
CA ASP A 728 -35.29 28.15 -2.22
C ASP A 728 -36.46 27.92 -3.21
N THR A 729 -36.24 27.15 -4.29
CA THR A 729 -37.32 26.83 -5.26
C THR A 729 -38.32 25.79 -4.76
N ASN A 730 -37.93 24.95 -3.81
CA ASN A 730 -38.78 23.95 -3.13
C ASN A 730 -39.59 23.01 -4.06
N PRO A 731 -38.96 22.26 -4.98
CA PRO A 731 -39.67 21.36 -5.89
C PRO A 731 -40.25 20.13 -5.18
N GLU A 732 -41.41 19.67 -5.64
CA GLU A 732 -42.03 18.40 -5.28
C GLU A 732 -42.07 17.48 -6.50
N ILE A 733 -41.36 16.36 -6.43
CA ILE A 733 -41.41 15.29 -7.45
C ILE A 733 -42.46 14.28 -6.99
N THR A 734 -43.52 14.06 -7.76
CA THR A 734 -44.55 13.05 -7.45
C THR A 734 -44.58 11.97 -8.52
N VAL A 735 -44.27 10.73 -8.15
CA VAL A 735 -44.32 9.54 -9.02
C VAL A 735 -45.67 8.82 -8.84
N ASP A 736 -46.35 8.46 -9.93
CA ASP A 736 -47.53 7.56 -9.92
C ASP A 736 -47.11 6.14 -10.31
N LEU A 737 -47.14 5.21 -9.36
CA LEU A 737 -46.80 3.79 -9.59
C LEU A 737 -47.86 3.07 -10.46
N GLY A 738 -48.99 3.73 -10.74
CA GLY A 738 -50.13 3.25 -11.54
C GLY A 738 -51.18 2.49 -10.72
N SER A 739 -50.76 1.86 -9.61
CA SER A 739 -51.66 1.21 -8.64
C SER A 739 -50.97 1.15 -7.28
N PRO A 740 -51.72 0.95 -6.17
CA PRO A 740 -51.11 0.77 -4.85
C PRO A 740 -50.13 -0.42 -4.83
N GLN A 741 -48.87 -0.15 -4.55
CA GLN A 741 -47.77 -1.11 -4.40
C GLN A 741 -47.32 -1.21 -2.94
N SER A 742 -46.58 -2.27 -2.60
CA SER A 742 -45.84 -2.38 -1.34
C SER A 742 -44.43 -1.83 -1.54
N CYS A 743 -44.14 -0.69 -0.95
CA CYS A 743 -42.86 0.04 -1.10
C CYS A 743 -42.00 -0.17 0.16
N GLY A 744 -40.92 -0.95 0.04
CA GLY A 744 -40.05 -1.28 1.16
C GLY A 744 -38.94 -0.27 1.41
N ALA A 745 -38.53 0.52 0.41
CA ALA A 745 -37.50 1.53 0.56
C ALA A 745 -37.58 2.59 -0.55
N PHE A 746 -36.89 3.70 -0.34
CA PHE A 746 -36.89 4.84 -1.25
C PHE A 746 -35.46 5.34 -1.43
N ARG A 747 -35.12 5.75 -2.64
CA ARG A 747 -33.82 6.36 -2.92
C ARG A 747 -33.97 7.63 -3.74
N ILE A 748 -33.01 8.53 -3.59
CA ILE A 748 -32.91 9.74 -4.40
C ILE A 748 -31.44 10.00 -4.68
N HIS A 749 -31.10 10.11 -5.96
CA HIS A 749 -29.77 10.50 -6.37
C HIS A 749 -29.66 12.01 -6.40
N LEU A 750 -28.96 12.56 -5.41
CA LEU A 750 -28.59 13.97 -5.42
C LEU A 750 -27.19 14.06 -6.04
N SER A 751 -27.12 14.49 -7.28
CA SER A 751 -25.86 14.94 -7.85
C SER A 751 -25.58 16.34 -7.30
N ALA A 752 -24.35 16.59 -6.86
CA ALA A 752 -24.00 17.93 -6.40
C ALA A 752 -24.05 18.93 -7.57
N GLY A 753 -25.01 19.85 -7.48
CA GLY A 753 -24.87 21.16 -8.09
C GLY A 753 -23.93 22.05 -7.24
N TRP A 754 -24.01 23.37 -7.39
CA TRP A 754 -23.02 24.29 -6.81
C TRP A 754 -23.50 24.95 -5.51
N PRO A 755 -22.69 24.96 -4.43
CA PRO A 755 -21.34 24.39 -4.29
C PRO A 755 -21.30 22.86 -4.10
N TRP A 756 -20.13 22.27 -4.41
CA TRP A 756 -19.87 20.82 -4.34
C TRP A 756 -19.67 20.32 -2.90
N TRP A 757 -20.74 20.30 -2.14
CA TRP A 757 -20.74 19.74 -0.78
C TRP A 757 -20.46 18.24 -0.77
N ASP A 758 -19.65 17.83 0.21
CA ASP A 758 -19.25 16.45 0.46
C ASP A 758 -20.01 15.88 1.66
N ALA A 759 -20.85 14.88 1.43
CA ALA A 759 -21.71 14.29 2.45
C ALA A 759 -20.93 13.60 3.57
N LEU A 760 -19.70 13.13 3.30
CA LEU A 760 -18.84 12.54 4.33
C LEU A 760 -18.27 13.57 5.32
N LYS A 761 -18.38 14.86 5.00
CA LYS A 761 -17.94 15.97 5.85
C LYS A 761 -19.10 16.66 6.58
N GLY A 762 -20.31 16.14 6.49
CA GLY A 762 -21.48 16.79 7.10
C GLY A 762 -21.88 18.10 6.42
N GLN A 763 -21.46 18.33 5.17
CA GLN A 763 -21.61 19.63 4.49
C GLN A 763 -22.95 19.83 3.80
N VAL A 764 -23.70 18.75 3.55
CA VAL A 764 -24.94 18.84 2.77
C VAL A 764 -26.05 19.40 3.67
N GLN A 765 -26.71 20.46 3.19
CA GLN A 765 -27.78 21.15 3.92
C GLN A 765 -29.16 20.98 3.26
N ASP A 766 -29.20 20.42 2.04
CA ASP A 766 -30.43 20.11 1.32
C ASP A 766 -31.34 19.21 2.15
N LYS A 767 -32.66 19.42 2.14
CA LYS A 767 -33.61 18.53 2.82
C LYS A 767 -34.48 17.82 1.80
N VAL A 768 -34.72 16.53 2.02
CA VAL A 768 -35.68 15.76 1.23
C VAL A 768 -36.62 15.05 2.19
N GLU A 769 -37.90 15.44 2.16
CA GLU A 769 -38.97 14.76 2.86
C GLU A 769 -39.66 13.77 1.92
N LEU A 770 -39.88 12.55 2.39
CA LEU A 770 -40.64 11.55 1.66
C LEU A 770 -42.10 11.59 2.11
N LEU A 771 -43.02 11.69 1.16
CA LEU A 771 -44.45 11.53 1.40
C LEU A 771 -45.04 10.43 0.52
N THR A 772 -46.06 9.76 1.04
CA THR A 772 -46.73 8.65 0.34
C THR A 772 -48.25 8.82 0.40
N SER A 773 -48.94 8.38 -0.66
CA SER A 773 -50.39 8.41 -0.74
C SER A 773 -50.93 7.25 -1.56
N THR A 774 -52.13 6.77 -1.24
CA THR A 774 -52.86 5.79 -2.06
C THR A 774 -53.84 6.44 -3.04
N ASP A 775 -54.26 7.68 -2.78
CA ASP A 775 -55.32 8.38 -3.52
C ASP A 775 -54.82 9.64 -4.27
N GLY A 776 -53.57 10.04 -4.04
CA GLY A 776 -52.94 11.21 -4.68
C GLY A 776 -53.38 12.54 -4.08
N LYS A 777 -54.21 12.52 -3.04
CA LYS A 777 -54.78 13.71 -2.36
C LYS A 777 -54.27 13.82 -0.93
N ASN A 778 -54.31 12.73 -0.18
CA ASN A 778 -53.90 12.67 1.22
C ASN A 778 -52.49 12.08 1.31
N TYR A 779 -51.52 12.94 1.62
CA TYR A 779 -50.11 12.54 1.75
C TYR A 779 -49.73 12.36 3.21
N THR A 780 -49.07 11.24 3.50
CA THR A 780 -48.47 10.94 4.81
C THR A 780 -46.97 11.04 4.71
N SER A 781 -46.35 11.86 5.56
CA SER A 781 -44.89 11.94 5.68
C SER A 781 -44.33 10.62 6.21
N ARG A 782 -43.19 10.22 5.65
CA ARG A 782 -42.39 9.04 6.04
C ARG A 782 -41.03 9.42 6.59
N GLY A 783 -40.81 10.71 6.85
CA GLY A 783 -39.57 11.25 7.38
C GLY A 783 -38.66 11.85 6.31
N TYR A 784 -37.44 12.20 6.73
CA TYR A 784 -36.44 12.87 5.91
C TYR A 784 -35.29 11.93 5.55
N PHE A 785 -34.73 12.10 4.35
CA PHE A 785 -33.52 11.38 3.95
C PHE A 785 -32.31 11.81 4.80
N PRO A 786 -31.48 10.86 5.26
CA PRO A 786 -30.21 11.16 5.91
C PRO A 786 -29.16 11.54 4.85
N ILE A 787 -29.06 12.83 4.58
CA ILE A 787 -28.23 13.41 3.50
C ILE A 787 -26.77 13.70 3.87
N ASN A 788 -26.40 13.51 5.14
CA ASN A 788 -25.00 13.51 5.56
C ASN A 788 -24.61 12.08 5.93
N LEU A 789 -23.54 11.59 5.31
CA LEU A 789 -23.13 10.19 5.36
C LEU A 789 -22.05 9.98 6.42
N ARG A 790 -21.91 8.73 6.85
CA ARG A 790 -20.81 8.23 7.66
C ARG A 790 -20.15 7.08 6.94
N ARG A 791 -18.83 6.97 7.06
CA ARG A 791 -18.06 5.87 6.43
C ARG A 791 -18.51 4.51 6.93
N LYS A 792 -18.83 4.39 8.22
CA LYS A 792 -19.40 3.16 8.82
C LYS A 792 -20.75 2.75 8.23
N ASP A 793 -21.47 3.67 7.59
CA ASP A 793 -22.78 3.36 7.03
C ASP A 793 -22.68 3.02 5.53
N LEU A 794 -21.52 3.21 4.89
CA LEU A 794 -21.31 2.79 3.51
C LEU A 794 -21.19 1.25 3.44
N PRO A 795 -21.96 0.60 2.54
CA PRO A 795 -21.89 -0.84 2.42
C PRO A 795 -20.57 -1.27 1.74
N VAL A 796 -20.07 -2.43 2.12
CA VAL A 796 -18.79 -2.96 1.62
C VAL A 796 -18.80 -3.20 0.11
N ASN A 797 -19.98 -3.45 -0.48
CA ASN A 797 -20.17 -3.64 -1.91
C ASN A 797 -20.45 -2.33 -2.67
N HIS A 798 -20.24 -1.17 -2.05
CA HIS A 798 -20.17 0.13 -2.73
C HIS A 798 -18.72 0.62 -2.77
N MET A 799 -18.13 0.64 -3.97
CA MET A 799 -16.78 1.18 -4.17
C MET A 799 -16.86 2.70 -4.25
N MET A 800 -16.10 3.39 -3.39
CA MET A 800 -16.01 4.86 -3.40
C MET A 800 -15.13 5.33 -4.56
N PRO A 801 -15.38 6.52 -5.13
CA PRO A 801 -14.45 7.16 -6.05
C PRO A 801 -13.02 7.25 -5.51
N ASP A 802 -12.03 7.36 -6.41
CA ASP A 802 -10.62 7.51 -6.03
C ASP A 802 -10.32 8.75 -5.15
N ASP A 803 -11.09 9.83 -5.28
CA ASP A 803 -10.96 10.99 -4.39
C ASP A 803 -11.63 10.81 -3.02
N GLU A 804 -12.32 9.68 -2.83
CA GLU A 804 -13.08 9.30 -1.63
C GLU A 804 -14.05 10.39 -1.15
N THR A 805 -14.66 11.11 -2.08
CA THR A 805 -15.71 12.10 -1.79
C THR A 805 -17.10 11.56 -2.08
N ALA A 806 -18.10 12.03 -1.35
CA ALA A 806 -19.51 11.72 -1.62
C ALA A 806 -20.23 13.00 -2.08
N THR A 807 -19.87 13.47 -3.27
CA THR A 807 -20.43 14.70 -3.83
C THR A 807 -21.62 14.44 -4.75
N GLY A 808 -21.66 13.31 -5.46
CA GLY A 808 -22.90 12.74 -6.02
C GLY A 808 -23.21 11.43 -5.29
N PHE A 809 -24.39 11.31 -4.68
CA PHE A 809 -24.72 10.08 -3.94
C PHE A 809 -26.19 9.72 -4.04
N ASN A 810 -26.47 8.41 -4.03
CA ASN A 810 -27.82 7.86 -4.07
C ASN A 810 -28.29 7.50 -2.67
N TYR A 811 -28.94 8.47 -2.02
CA TYR A 811 -29.35 8.41 -0.61
C TYR A 811 -30.50 7.45 -0.40
N GLU A 812 -30.56 6.83 0.78
CA GLU A 812 -31.53 5.79 1.12
C GLU A 812 -32.40 6.24 2.30
N LEU A 813 -33.71 5.99 2.17
CA LEU A 813 -34.65 6.06 3.28
C LEU A 813 -35.43 4.75 3.33
N VAL A 814 -35.26 4.00 4.44
CA VAL A 814 -35.90 2.71 4.66
C VAL A 814 -36.90 2.86 5.83
N PRO A 815 -38.21 2.82 5.58
CA PRO A 815 -39.19 2.82 6.66
C PRO A 815 -39.07 1.55 7.52
N PRO A 816 -39.55 1.57 8.79
CA PRO A 816 -39.52 0.38 9.65
C PRO A 816 -40.28 -0.82 9.07
N GLU A 817 -41.34 -0.56 8.31
CA GLU A 817 -42.15 -1.56 7.62
C GLU A 817 -42.49 -1.07 6.20
N PRO A 818 -42.70 -1.98 5.23
CA PRO A 818 -43.12 -1.59 3.88
C PRO A 818 -44.40 -0.74 3.88
N VAL A 819 -44.37 0.34 3.10
CA VAL A 819 -45.48 1.29 2.99
C VAL A 819 -46.33 0.96 1.78
N ARG A 820 -47.65 0.81 1.96
CA ARG A 820 -48.58 0.69 0.84
C ARG A 820 -48.83 2.06 0.21
N ALA A 821 -48.41 2.29 -1.03
CA ALA A 821 -48.54 3.57 -1.72
C ALA A 821 -48.78 3.40 -3.22
N ARG A 822 -49.55 4.32 -3.83
CA ARG A 822 -49.61 4.50 -5.29
C ARG A 822 -48.79 5.72 -5.72
N TYR A 823 -48.90 6.79 -4.97
CA TYR A 823 -48.18 8.04 -5.22
C TYR A 823 -47.05 8.20 -4.21
N VAL A 824 -45.86 8.49 -4.70
CA VAL A 824 -44.67 8.75 -3.88
C VAL A 824 -44.16 10.13 -4.22
N ARG A 825 -44.03 10.99 -3.20
CA ARG A 825 -43.62 12.37 -3.35
C ARG A 825 -42.31 12.64 -2.61
N PHE A 826 -41.35 13.20 -3.32
CA PHE A 826 -40.10 13.72 -2.78
C PHE A 826 -40.22 15.24 -2.74
N LYS A 827 -40.37 15.78 -1.53
CA LYS A 827 -40.42 17.22 -1.28
C LYS A 827 -39.04 17.69 -0.92
N ILE A 828 -38.46 18.53 -1.77
CA ILE A 828 -37.06 18.92 -1.68
C ILE A 828 -36.98 20.39 -1.26
N THR A 829 -36.11 20.69 -0.30
CA THR A 829 -35.71 22.07 0.06
C THR A 829 -34.23 22.22 -0.28
N PRO A 830 -33.89 22.73 -1.47
CA PRO A 830 -32.51 22.90 -1.88
C PRO A 830 -31.90 24.13 -1.19
N GLU A 831 -30.71 23.95 -0.61
CA GLU A 831 -29.90 25.01 0.00
C GLU A 831 -28.75 25.47 -0.91
N ARG A 832 -28.67 24.87 -2.11
CA ARG A 832 -27.72 25.15 -3.18
C ARG A 832 -28.41 25.03 -4.54
N THR A 833 -27.70 25.31 -5.63
CA THR A 833 -28.14 24.75 -6.92
C THR A 833 -27.98 23.22 -6.82
N LEU A 834 -29.08 22.49 -6.96
CA LEU A 834 -29.16 21.06 -6.74
C LEU A 834 -29.60 20.36 -8.02
N THR A 835 -29.00 19.20 -8.30
CA THR A 835 -29.42 18.33 -9.40
C THR A 835 -29.89 16.98 -8.88
N VAL A 836 -30.95 16.45 -9.47
CA VAL A 836 -31.49 15.11 -9.17
C VAL A 836 -31.61 14.35 -10.47
N SER A 837 -30.93 13.21 -10.55
CA SER A 837 -30.98 12.38 -11.76
C SER A 837 -31.99 11.25 -11.68
N GLU A 838 -32.31 10.78 -10.47
CA GLU A 838 -33.17 9.59 -10.32
C GLU A 838 -33.86 9.62 -8.96
N VAL A 839 -35.14 9.24 -8.94
CA VAL A 839 -35.87 8.82 -7.74
C VAL A 839 -36.28 7.36 -7.87
N GLN A 840 -36.08 6.59 -6.80
CA GLN A 840 -36.34 5.15 -6.82
C GLN A 840 -37.33 4.78 -5.71
N VAL A 841 -38.22 3.86 -6.04
CA VAL A 841 -39.13 3.22 -5.08
C VAL A 841 -38.85 1.74 -5.14
N LEU A 842 -38.19 1.19 -4.13
CA LEU A 842 -37.78 -0.21 -4.11
C LEU A 842 -38.79 -1.06 -3.35
N ASP A 843 -39.02 -2.29 -3.80
CA ASP A 843 -39.79 -3.28 -3.05
C ASP A 843 -39.07 -3.69 -1.74
N PHE A 844 -37.74 -3.66 -1.69
CA PHE A 844 -36.94 -3.76 -0.47
C PHE A 844 -35.52 -3.18 -0.60
N ILE A 845 -34.91 -2.86 0.54
CA ILE A 845 -33.46 -2.83 0.74
C ILE A 845 -33.15 -3.81 1.87
N ARG A 846 -32.18 -4.71 1.67
CA ARG A 846 -31.78 -5.69 2.68
C ARG A 846 -30.31 -5.53 3.02
N THR A 847 -30.03 -5.40 4.31
CA THR A 847 -28.68 -5.41 4.86
C THR A 847 -28.36 -6.76 5.48
N LYS A 848 -27.12 -7.20 5.37
CA LYS A 848 -26.58 -8.34 6.10
C LYS A 848 -25.21 -7.98 6.68
N PRO A 849 -24.88 -8.40 7.91
CA PRO A 849 -23.52 -8.32 8.40
C PRO A 849 -22.53 -9.02 7.45
N PHE A 850 -21.38 -8.41 7.24
CA PHE A 850 -20.33 -8.88 6.35
C PHE A 850 -18.96 -8.54 6.95
N ASP A 851 -18.31 -9.52 7.58
CA ASP A 851 -16.93 -9.38 8.02
C ASP A 851 -16.00 -9.46 6.81
N LEU A 852 -15.01 -8.56 6.74
CA LEU A 852 -13.93 -8.60 5.75
C LEU A 852 -12.90 -9.70 6.03
N ARG A 853 -12.96 -10.31 7.21
CA ARG A 853 -12.21 -11.51 7.63
C ARG A 853 -10.70 -11.38 7.45
N ILE A 854 -10.11 -10.23 7.79
CA ILE A 854 -8.66 -10.10 7.84
C ILE A 854 -8.07 -11.11 8.83
N ALA A 855 -7.08 -11.88 8.38
CA ALA A 855 -6.31 -12.79 9.21
C ALA A 855 -5.09 -12.06 9.79
N LEU A 856 -4.86 -12.22 11.09
CA LEU A 856 -3.62 -11.82 11.74
C LEU A 856 -2.54 -12.88 11.50
N PRO A 857 -1.24 -12.56 11.60
CA PRO A 857 -0.15 -13.45 11.18
C PRO A 857 -0.10 -14.83 11.84
N ASP A 858 -0.64 -14.97 13.04
CA ASP A 858 -0.72 -16.22 13.82
C ASP A 858 -2.08 -16.92 13.72
N ASP A 859 -3.02 -16.39 12.94
CA ASP A 859 -4.31 -17.02 12.68
C ASP A 859 -4.14 -18.21 11.71
N LYS A 860 -4.95 -19.27 11.87
CA LYS A 860 -4.91 -20.44 10.98
C LYS A 860 -5.66 -20.17 9.67
N HIS A 861 -5.16 -20.73 8.56
CA HIS A 861 -5.86 -20.75 7.28
C HIS A 861 -7.16 -21.58 7.34
N ALA A 862 -8.25 -21.01 6.83
CA ALA A 862 -9.48 -21.70 6.48
C ALA A 862 -9.28 -22.47 5.17
N GLY A 863 -8.66 -23.64 5.25
CA GLY A 863 -8.52 -24.58 4.12
C GLY A 863 -7.16 -24.53 3.41
N THR A 864 -6.76 -25.69 2.90
CA THR A 864 -5.51 -25.92 2.17
C THR A 864 -5.55 -25.23 0.81
N VAL A 865 -4.99 -24.02 0.71
CA VAL A 865 -4.32 -23.65 -0.54
C VAL A 865 -2.99 -24.37 -0.46
N ALA A 866 -2.80 -25.38 -1.30
CA ALA A 866 -1.46 -25.86 -1.56
C ALA A 866 -0.71 -24.66 -2.16
N SER A 867 0.07 -23.94 -1.35
CA SER A 867 1.12 -23.12 -1.91
C SER A 867 1.92 -24.08 -2.78
N LYS A 868 2.05 -23.77 -4.06
CA LYS A 868 3.17 -24.34 -4.79
C LYS A 868 4.39 -23.80 -4.04
N ASN A 869 4.98 -24.63 -3.19
CA ASN A 869 6.42 -24.54 -3.00
C ASN A 869 7.01 -24.38 -4.41
N PRO A 870 7.98 -23.48 -4.62
CA PRO A 870 8.67 -23.35 -5.89
C PRO A 870 9.52 -24.62 -6.09
N ALA A 871 8.88 -25.74 -6.41
CA ALA A 871 9.48 -26.92 -6.96
C ALA A 871 9.25 -26.86 -8.48
N PRO A 872 10.29 -27.09 -9.28
CA PRO A 872 10.28 -26.79 -10.70
C PRO A 872 9.23 -27.65 -11.40
N SER A 873 8.27 -27.02 -12.08
CA SER A 873 7.59 -27.69 -13.19
C SER A 873 8.61 -27.85 -14.31
N LEU A 874 8.99 -29.10 -14.58
CA LEU A 874 9.87 -29.56 -15.66
C LEU A 874 9.57 -28.90 -17.02
#